data_AF-A0A194RQE8-F1
#
_entry.id   AF-A0A194RQE8-F1
#
_cell.length_a   1.000
_cell.length_b   1.000
_cell.length_c   1.000
_cell.angle_alpha   90.00
_cell.angle_beta   90.00
_cell.angle_gamma   90.00
#
_symmetry.space_group_name_H-M   'P 1'
#
loop_
_entity.id
_entity.type
_entity.pdbx_description
1 polymer ?
#
loop_
_entity_poly.entity_id
_entity_poly.type
_entity_poly.pdbx_seq_one_letter_code
_entity_poly.pdbx_strand_id
1 'polypeptide(L)'
;MSKIHIQISTSPIIQTESLGMSPGALAKRVFIKRLYQWCPDQDTVDITGSFFQTQNIEFDPWCDEEYPKTVTYDDVLDAKSNIKREFSQSPLVALAYWGQNLEIPVTVVLPVTSSLRTQQFCIDYDAEVVVHGNNFNEAKRKACAILVNSKLSYINGYDHPHVISAAGTIGVEILEQLSDVHAVLVPVGGGSLIAGIATAIKQIRPGVLVYGIQSNKCPSFKRALEKGAPWQTAAAVELGMASSLQVPTVGCNAFQTARNLVDDVVLIDDDWVSKAVFHLIDREKIVVEGAAAITLAAIMCLPKALRELREKKVVCILSGGNLEPMLFKCIERAKAFDGRLLTINATFPKEDLQTLKKIFNFLTHLECNVLRHNFDQPWLSDSYPNDLIVTIICETRDKDHTKSEDYDQFCDPENPRKLNFEDIVEASEASRPFIPATPCYLSQTRNDFAINFYYKLETVHRTGSFKERGALNALQKLPRDKKKIGVVLASLGNQAIGLCHCARLLSIPVVVVMPVNVPLIKLQLCKNLGAKVIVEGSDLQEAQKHARFIARDKGLSYINGRDHPDVLTGYGGVALEILEQVPTVDAILVPVGTGGLIAAIATVIKHVKPSCLVYGVQSEVMPTFFESMEKGQPVTKPMQNSLADGIAMPYVGVNAFYNALPLVDRMILLKEDWIARTILYIVEKERFVVEGAAACSVAPILNSLVPELKTKNVVCVLSGGNIDATLLSRSLDRGLAASGRMIKFKVGIRADSAAMAELLKLLSDGGYNILRQFMDHIWVEEEIHYVETKIVCQSRDLQHAIQLKRIIEEAYPKTAVFETEPLNDKHMCPCYIKK
;
A
#
# COMPACT_ATOMS: atom_id res chain seq x y z
N MET A 1 13.30 -48.10 -0.76
CA MET A 1 12.35 -47.04 -1.16
C MET A 1 11.99 -46.25 0.09
N SER A 2 12.67 -45.13 0.33
CA SER A 2 12.31 -44.18 1.38
C SER A 2 10.97 -43.50 1.02
N LYS A 3 10.07 -43.35 1.99
CA LYS A 3 8.81 -42.63 1.77
C LYS A 3 9.09 -41.13 1.77
N ILE A 4 9.13 -40.53 0.59
CA ILE A 4 9.14 -39.08 0.44
C ILE A 4 7.78 -38.56 0.93
N HIS A 5 7.78 -37.77 2.01
CA HIS A 5 6.58 -37.08 2.48
C HIS A 5 6.54 -35.68 1.84
N ILE A 6 5.64 -35.51 0.86
CA ILE A 6 5.31 -34.22 0.27
C ILE A 6 3.99 -33.76 0.86
N GLN A 7 4.02 -32.70 1.67
CA GLN A 7 2.81 -32.06 2.17
C GLN A 7 2.55 -30.79 1.36
N ILE A 8 1.60 -30.88 0.43
CA ILE A 8 1.10 -29.72 -0.31
C ILE A 8 -0.01 -29.10 0.53
N SER A 9 0.20 -27.84 0.92
CA SER A 9 -0.79 -27.06 1.67
C SER A 9 -0.98 -25.70 1.04
N THR A 10 -2.23 -25.31 0.78
CA THR A 10 -2.60 -23.89 0.94
C THR A 10 -2.33 -23.50 2.39
N SER A 11 -1.78 -22.30 2.61
CA SER A 11 -1.20 -21.87 3.91
C SER A 11 -2.04 -22.29 5.14
N PRO A 12 -1.41 -22.75 6.24
CA PRO A 12 -2.11 -23.34 7.39
C PRO A 12 -2.82 -22.28 8.26
N ILE A 13 -3.98 -21.80 7.79
CA ILE A 13 -4.92 -20.98 8.59
C ILE A 13 -6.32 -21.62 8.61
N ILE A 14 -6.66 -22.53 7.67
CA ILE A 14 -7.98 -23.16 7.60
C ILE A 14 -7.86 -24.69 7.63
N GLN A 15 -8.04 -25.27 8.82
CA GLN A 15 -8.71 -26.55 8.98
C GLN A 15 -10.07 -26.28 9.65
N THR A 16 -11.12 -26.19 8.85
CA THR A 16 -12.49 -26.33 9.34
C THR A 16 -12.94 -27.76 9.11
N GLU A 17 -13.02 -28.56 10.18
CA GLU A 17 -14.19 -29.41 10.40
C GLU A 17 -14.33 -29.87 11.86
N SER A 18 -15.57 -29.83 12.32
CA SER A 18 -16.16 -30.33 13.58
C SER A 18 -15.29 -31.21 14.52
N LEU A 19 -14.97 -30.68 15.70
CA LEU A 19 -15.33 -31.21 17.05
C LEU A 19 -14.64 -30.37 18.15
N GLY A 20 -15.10 -30.47 19.39
CA GLY A 20 -14.73 -29.53 20.47
C GLY A 20 -13.29 -29.65 21.00
N MET A 21 -12.76 -28.51 21.47
CA MET A 21 -11.44 -28.29 22.11
C MET A 21 -10.21 -28.40 21.20
N SER A 22 -9.33 -27.38 21.25
CA SER A 22 -8.15 -27.31 20.38
C SER A 22 -6.93 -28.06 20.95
N PRO A 23 -6.13 -28.76 20.11
CA PRO A 23 -4.93 -29.48 20.54
C PRO A 23 -3.87 -28.59 21.24
N GLY A 24 -3.83 -27.29 20.93
CA GLY A 24 -2.94 -26.33 21.57
C GLY A 24 -3.18 -26.16 23.08
N ALA A 25 -4.42 -26.37 23.56
CA ALA A 25 -4.73 -26.30 24.99
C ALA A 25 -4.09 -27.45 25.79
N LEU A 26 -3.92 -28.62 25.16
CA LEU A 26 -3.29 -29.79 25.78
C LEU A 26 -1.76 -29.65 25.78
N ALA A 27 -1.17 -29.23 24.65
CA ALA A 27 0.27 -28.98 24.55
C ALA A 27 0.74 -27.89 25.54
N LYS A 28 -0.01 -26.79 25.66
CA LYS A 28 0.30 -25.70 26.61
C LYS A 28 0.22 -26.17 28.07
N ARG A 29 -0.76 -27.02 28.43
CA ARG A 29 -0.86 -27.63 29.76
C ARG A 29 0.28 -28.62 30.05
N VAL A 30 0.70 -29.43 29.08
CA VAL A 30 1.81 -30.39 29.24
C VAL A 30 3.15 -29.69 29.35
N PHE A 31 3.39 -28.64 28.56
CA PHE A 31 4.60 -27.82 28.64
C PHE A 31 4.71 -27.11 29.99
N ILE A 32 3.63 -26.46 30.45
CA ILE A 32 3.58 -25.81 31.77
C ILE A 32 3.79 -26.83 32.91
N LYS A 33 3.18 -28.03 32.83
CA LYS A 33 3.42 -29.10 33.82
C LYS A 33 4.87 -29.55 33.88
N ARG A 34 5.56 -29.65 32.73
CA ARG A 34 6.99 -30.01 32.67
C ARG A 34 7.89 -28.89 33.15
N LEU A 35 7.54 -27.62 32.91
CA LEU A 35 8.25 -26.46 33.46
C LEU A 35 8.25 -26.48 35.00
N TYR A 36 7.09 -26.74 35.61
CA TYR A 36 6.96 -26.90 37.06
C TYR A 36 7.63 -28.17 37.64
N GLN A 37 8.05 -29.12 36.80
CA GLN A 37 8.75 -30.34 37.23
C GLN A 37 10.27 -30.25 37.11
N TRP A 38 10.81 -29.19 36.48
CA TRP A 38 12.24 -29.05 36.21
C TRP A 38 12.98 -28.12 37.19
N CYS A 39 12.26 -27.41 38.06
CA CYS A 39 12.82 -26.51 39.07
C CYS A 39 12.21 -26.83 40.45
N PRO A 40 12.91 -27.60 41.31
CA PRO A 40 12.36 -28.02 42.62
C PRO A 40 12.43 -26.95 43.71
N ASP A 41 13.35 -25.98 43.60
CA ASP A 41 13.63 -24.97 44.63
C ASP A 41 12.94 -23.63 44.29
N GLN A 42 11.95 -23.24 45.09
CA GLN A 42 11.04 -22.12 44.79
C GLN A 42 11.60 -20.70 45.07
N ASP A 43 12.88 -20.55 45.41
CA ASP A 43 13.44 -19.31 45.99
C ASP A 43 14.47 -18.54 45.12
N THR A 44 14.62 -18.83 43.82
CA THR A 44 15.62 -18.11 42.97
C THR A 44 15.16 -17.65 41.57
N VAL A 45 13.86 -17.72 41.23
CA VAL A 45 13.34 -17.14 39.97
C VAL A 45 12.41 -15.96 40.27
N ASP A 46 13.01 -14.78 40.36
CA ASP A 46 12.30 -13.53 40.62
C ASP A 46 11.56 -13.01 39.38
N ILE A 47 10.39 -13.60 39.07
CA ILE A 47 9.46 -13.02 38.11
C ILE A 47 8.72 -11.86 38.79
N THR A 48 9.35 -10.69 38.77
CA THR A 48 8.76 -9.41 39.22
C THR A 48 7.63 -8.94 38.30
N GLY A 49 6.52 -9.67 38.31
CA GLY A 49 5.22 -9.15 37.90
C GLY A 49 4.73 -8.17 38.96
N SER A 50 5.05 -6.88 38.79
CA SER A 50 4.64 -5.83 39.72
C SER A 50 3.12 -5.63 39.73
N PHE A 51 2.45 -6.31 40.65
CA PHE A 51 1.07 -6.01 41.02
C PHE A 51 1.01 -4.65 41.71
N PHE A 52 0.79 -3.59 40.94
CA PHE A 52 0.23 -2.37 41.50
C PHE A 52 -1.25 -2.60 41.80
N GLN A 53 -1.58 -2.69 43.09
CA GLN A 53 -2.88 -2.20 43.53
C GLN A 53 -2.94 -0.72 43.13
N THR A 54 -3.79 -0.40 42.17
CA THR A 54 -4.14 0.98 41.85
C THR A 54 -4.92 1.56 43.02
N GLN A 55 -4.24 2.35 43.85
CA GLN A 55 -4.95 3.36 44.64
C GLN A 55 -5.58 4.36 43.67
N ASN A 56 -6.84 4.70 43.92
CA ASN A 56 -7.65 5.55 43.04
C ASN A 56 -7.10 6.98 43.00
N ILE A 57 -6.28 7.29 41.98
CA ILE A 57 -6.05 8.66 41.50
C ILE A 57 -6.05 8.63 39.96
N GLU A 58 -7.22 8.34 39.37
CA GLU A 58 -7.50 8.66 37.96
C GLU A 58 -8.02 10.09 37.89
N PHE A 59 -7.12 11.08 37.85
CA PHE A 59 -7.49 12.46 37.58
C PHE A 59 -7.39 12.76 36.08
N ASP A 60 -8.47 12.49 35.34
CA ASP A 60 -8.73 13.10 34.03
C ASP A 60 -9.74 14.25 34.23
N PRO A 61 -9.33 15.53 34.14
CA PRO A 61 -10.22 16.66 34.42
C PRO A 61 -11.42 16.78 33.45
N TRP A 62 -11.49 15.95 32.41
CA TRP A 62 -12.58 15.92 31.43
C TRP A 62 -13.39 14.62 31.42
N CYS A 63 -12.99 13.61 32.22
CA CYS A 63 -13.72 12.36 32.38
C CYS A 63 -14.14 12.18 33.84
N ASP A 64 -15.41 12.48 34.10
CA ASP A 64 -16.07 12.22 35.37
C ASP A 64 -16.95 10.97 35.19
N GLU A 65 -16.61 9.87 35.85
CA GLU A 65 -17.38 8.62 35.77
C GLU A 65 -18.74 8.73 36.47
N GLU A 66 -18.89 9.65 37.43
CA GLU A 66 -20.18 9.93 38.10
C GLU A 66 -21.05 10.90 37.26
N TYR A 67 -20.42 11.84 36.52
CA TYR A 67 -21.11 12.89 35.74
C TYR A 67 -20.63 13.00 34.28
N PRO A 68 -20.81 11.96 33.44
CA PRO A 68 -20.38 11.98 32.05
C PRO A 68 -21.14 13.02 31.21
N LYS A 69 -20.40 13.83 30.45
CA LYS A 69 -20.94 14.86 29.55
C LYS A 69 -21.51 14.21 28.28
N THR A 70 -22.70 14.65 27.89
CA THR A 70 -23.35 14.26 26.63
C THR A 70 -23.08 15.33 25.58
N VAL A 71 -22.57 14.95 24.42
CA VAL A 71 -22.38 15.89 23.30
C VAL A 71 -23.69 16.08 22.53
N THR A 72 -24.00 17.33 22.21
CA THR A 72 -25.21 17.74 21.50
C THR A 72 -24.94 18.07 20.04
N TYR A 73 -25.99 18.29 19.24
CA TYR A 73 -25.82 18.73 17.86
C TYR A 73 -25.31 20.18 17.75
N ASP A 74 -25.63 21.05 18.71
CA ASP A 74 -25.13 22.42 18.72
C ASP A 74 -23.60 22.45 18.94
N ASP A 75 -23.07 21.56 19.77
CA ASP A 75 -21.61 21.36 19.92
C ASP A 75 -20.93 20.90 18.62
N VAL A 76 -21.65 20.15 17.77
CA VAL A 76 -21.17 19.71 16.44
C VAL A 76 -21.20 20.87 15.44
N LEU A 77 -22.23 21.74 15.50
CA LEU A 77 -22.30 22.93 14.65
C LEU A 77 -21.23 23.96 15.02
N ASP A 78 -20.98 24.19 16.30
CA ASP A 78 -19.87 25.03 16.78
C ASP A 78 -18.53 24.48 16.27
N ALA A 79 -18.27 23.17 16.46
CA ALA A 79 -17.07 22.53 15.92
C ALA A 79 -16.97 22.68 14.39
N LYS A 80 -18.06 22.51 13.64
CA LYS A 80 -18.07 22.69 12.18
C LYS A 80 -17.73 24.13 11.77
N SER A 81 -18.11 25.12 12.56
CA SER A 81 -17.79 26.53 12.28
C SER A 81 -16.30 26.86 12.49
N ASN A 82 -15.64 26.14 13.41
CA ASN A 82 -14.26 26.37 13.83
C ASN A 82 -13.22 25.51 13.08
N ILE A 83 -13.63 24.36 12.51
CA ILE A 83 -12.72 23.45 11.79
C ILE A 83 -12.33 24.01 10.42
N LYS A 84 -11.02 24.25 10.23
CA LYS A 84 -10.42 24.45 8.92
C LYS A 84 -10.24 23.09 8.22
N ARG A 85 -10.53 23.02 6.92
CA ARG A 85 -10.37 21.81 6.09
C ARG A 85 -8.91 21.51 5.79
N GLU A 86 -8.19 20.98 6.78
CA GLU A 86 -6.80 20.55 6.67
C GLU A 86 -6.63 19.10 7.15
N PHE A 87 -5.54 18.46 6.76
CA PHE A 87 -5.30 17.03 6.98
C PHE A 87 -4.94 16.73 8.44
N SER A 88 -5.42 15.61 8.98
CA SER A 88 -5.07 15.11 10.30
C SER A 88 -4.75 13.62 10.29
N GLN A 89 -3.71 13.23 11.04
CA GLN A 89 -3.35 11.81 11.25
C GLN A 89 -3.97 11.28 12.57
N SER A 90 -3.37 10.25 13.20
CA SER A 90 -3.77 9.77 14.53
C SER A 90 -3.83 10.91 15.57
N PRO A 91 -4.67 10.83 16.62
CA PRO A 91 -4.95 11.96 17.52
C PRO A 91 -3.72 12.70 18.07
N LEU A 92 -2.63 11.97 18.38
CA LEU A 92 -1.39 12.55 18.89
C LEU A 92 -0.60 13.32 17.83
N VAL A 93 -0.55 12.80 16.59
CA VAL A 93 0.10 13.48 15.45
C VAL A 93 -0.76 14.65 14.97
N ALA A 94 -2.08 14.52 15.02
CA ALA A 94 -3.00 15.63 14.75
C ALA A 94 -2.83 16.76 15.78
N LEU A 95 -2.66 16.42 17.07
CA LEU A 95 -2.37 17.39 18.12
C LEU A 95 -1.01 18.07 17.91
N ALA A 96 0.04 17.32 17.56
CA ALA A 96 1.35 17.88 17.24
C ALA A 96 1.29 18.85 16.04
N TYR A 97 0.64 18.44 14.93
CA TYR A 97 0.44 19.26 13.74
C TYR A 97 -0.31 20.56 14.02
N TRP A 98 -1.45 20.48 14.73
CA TRP A 98 -2.20 21.67 15.11
C TRP A 98 -1.47 22.52 16.15
N GLY A 99 -0.65 21.90 17.02
CA GLY A 99 0.27 22.61 17.91
C GLY A 99 1.21 23.52 17.13
N GLN A 100 1.94 22.94 16.16
CA GLN A 100 2.84 23.69 15.27
C GLN A 100 2.10 24.81 14.50
N ASN A 101 0.97 24.49 13.86
CA ASN A 101 0.18 25.45 13.07
C ASN A 101 -0.47 26.58 13.88
N LEU A 102 -0.70 26.38 15.19
CA LEU A 102 -1.30 27.36 16.10
C LEU A 102 -0.28 27.99 17.06
N GLU A 103 1.01 27.68 16.90
CA GLU A 103 2.11 28.12 17.78
C GLU A 103 1.92 27.70 19.26
N ILE A 104 1.25 26.56 19.49
CA ILE A 104 1.01 25.98 20.82
C ILE A 104 2.03 24.86 21.08
N PRO A 105 2.83 24.91 22.17
CA PRO A 105 3.75 23.83 22.50
C PRO A 105 3.00 22.56 22.93
N VAL A 106 3.37 21.41 22.35
CA VAL A 106 2.72 20.12 22.59
C VAL A 106 3.73 19.10 23.09
N THR A 107 3.41 18.46 24.23
CA THR A 107 4.14 17.28 24.75
C THR A 107 3.28 16.03 24.54
N VAL A 108 3.83 15.04 23.83
CA VAL A 108 3.18 13.77 23.50
C VAL A 108 3.83 12.64 24.31
N VAL A 109 3.04 11.91 25.10
CA VAL A 109 3.52 10.76 25.89
C VAL A 109 3.10 9.44 25.23
N LEU A 110 4.06 8.57 24.93
CA LEU A 110 3.87 7.32 24.18
C LEU A 110 4.45 6.11 24.94
N PRO A 111 3.81 4.92 24.92
CA PRO A 111 4.47 3.71 25.38
C PRO A 111 5.61 3.26 24.45
N VAL A 112 6.58 2.51 24.98
CA VAL A 112 7.75 1.96 24.25
C VAL A 112 7.33 1.09 23.06
N THR A 113 6.15 0.46 23.14
CA THR A 113 5.56 -0.34 22.06
C THR A 113 5.01 0.48 20.89
N SER A 114 5.01 1.82 20.97
CA SER A 114 4.51 2.70 19.90
C SER A 114 5.46 2.68 18.71
N SER A 115 4.92 2.55 17.49
CA SER A 115 5.75 2.50 16.29
C SER A 115 6.65 3.74 16.15
N LEU A 116 7.91 3.48 15.81
CA LEU A 116 8.95 4.50 15.55
C LEU A 116 8.47 5.57 14.55
N ARG A 117 7.56 5.22 13.63
CA ARG A 117 6.97 6.15 12.67
C ARG A 117 6.02 7.16 13.31
N THR A 118 5.22 6.75 14.29
CA THR A 118 4.32 7.65 15.05
C THR A 118 5.14 8.63 15.90
N GLN A 119 6.21 8.13 16.53
CA GLN A 119 7.16 8.97 17.27
C GLN A 119 7.79 10.03 16.34
N GLN A 120 8.31 9.60 15.18
CA GLN A 120 8.92 10.49 14.21
C GLN A 120 7.94 11.55 13.69
N PHE A 121 6.69 11.21 13.38
CA PHE A 121 5.71 12.20 12.93
C PHE A 121 5.40 13.27 13.98
N CYS A 122 5.46 12.96 15.29
CA CYS A 122 5.29 13.98 16.32
C CYS A 122 6.51 14.93 16.37
N ILE A 123 7.72 14.38 16.21
CA ILE A 123 8.98 15.15 16.14
C ILE A 123 9.04 16.02 14.87
N ASP A 124 8.56 15.51 13.72
CA ASP A 124 8.49 16.25 12.45
C ASP A 124 7.58 17.51 12.55
N TYR A 125 6.70 17.58 13.57
CA TYR A 125 5.81 18.70 13.88
C TYR A 125 6.20 19.42 15.20
N ASP A 126 7.49 19.42 15.54
CA ASP A 126 8.08 20.13 16.70
C ASP A 126 7.50 19.78 18.10
N ALA A 127 6.79 18.65 18.23
CA ALA A 127 6.26 18.21 19.52
C ALA A 127 7.32 17.46 20.36
N GLU A 128 7.32 17.71 21.67
CA GLU A 128 8.16 17.00 22.63
C GLU A 128 7.64 15.56 22.81
N VAL A 129 8.44 14.55 22.44
CA VAL A 129 8.02 13.14 22.57
C VAL A 129 8.66 12.49 23.80
N VAL A 130 7.80 12.10 24.76
CA VAL A 130 8.19 11.38 25.97
C VAL A 130 7.78 9.91 25.85
N VAL A 131 8.75 9.01 25.63
CA VAL A 131 8.49 7.56 25.59
C VAL A 131 8.55 6.99 27.02
N HIS A 132 7.46 6.40 27.50
CA HIS A 132 7.36 5.85 28.85
C HIS A 132 6.33 4.71 28.97
N GLY A 133 6.75 3.60 29.58
CA GLY A 133 5.90 2.47 29.92
C GLY A 133 5.66 1.48 28.77
N ASN A 134 5.20 0.29 29.11
CA ASN A 134 4.97 -0.82 28.18
C ASN A 134 3.56 -0.81 27.55
N ASN A 135 2.66 0.07 28.01
CA ASN A 135 1.27 0.15 27.56
C ASN A 135 0.69 1.56 27.73
N PHE A 136 -0.46 1.80 27.10
CA PHE A 136 -1.16 3.09 27.12
C PHE A 136 -1.48 3.59 28.54
N ASN A 137 -1.80 2.71 29.49
CA ASN A 137 -2.17 3.11 30.86
C ASN A 137 -0.96 3.60 31.67
N GLU A 138 0.25 3.11 31.38
CA GLU A 138 1.50 3.64 31.94
C GLU A 138 1.86 5.00 31.33
N ALA A 139 1.70 5.15 30.01
CA ALA A 139 1.85 6.43 29.33
C ALA A 139 0.85 7.50 29.83
N LYS A 140 -0.44 7.14 30.01
CA LYS A 140 -1.48 8.01 30.61
C LYS A 140 -1.06 8.45 32.01
N ARG A 141 -0.62 7.52 32.87
CA ARG A 141 -0.14 7.84 34.23
C ARG A 141 1.07 8.78 34.21
N LYS A 142 2.01 8.61 33.27
CA LYS A 142 3.14 9.53 33.11
C LYS A 142 2.72 10.92 32.64
N ALA A 143 1.76 11.02 31.72
CA ALA A 143 1.17 12.30 31.33
C ALA A 143 0.50 13.01 32.52
N CYS A 144 -0.28 12.28 33.32
CA CYS A 144 -0.89 12.80 34.55
C CYS A 144 0.16 13.28 35.57
N ALA A 145 1.28 12.55 35.74
CA ALA A 145 2.38 12.97 36.61
C ALA A 145 3.13 14.21 36.11
N ILE A 146 3.19 14.44 34.79
CA ILE A 146 3.70 15.67 34.18
C ILE A 146 2.74 16.84 34.45
N LEU A 147 1.43 16.62 34.32
CA LEU A 147 0.39 17.64 34.59
C LEU A 147 0.44 18.18 36.02
N VAL A 148 0.60 17.31 37.03
CA VAL A 148 0.70 17.73 38.45
C VAL A 148 1.83 18.74 38.70
N ASN A 149 2.89 18.71 37.89
CA ASN A 149 4.08 19.55 38.06
C ASN A 149 4.27 20.59 36.93
N SER A 150 3.24 20.84 36.11
CA SER A 150 3.31 21.77 34.97
C SER A 150 2.05 22.61 34.83
N LYS A 151 2.06 23.61 33.93
CA LYS A 151 0.89 24.43 33.58
C LYS A 151 0.18 23.92 32.31
N LEU A 152 0.41 22.66 31.94
CA LEU A 152 -0.16 22.07 30.73
C LEU A 152 -1.65 21.75 30.94
N SER A 153 -2.41 21.72 29.84
CA SER A 153 -3.80 21.24 29.83
C SER A 153 -3.86 19.82 29.30
N TYR A 154 -4.61 18.93 29.95
CA TYR A 154 -4.81 17.57 29.44
C TYR A 154 -5.87 17.54 28.36
N ILE A 155 -5.57 16.89 27.23
CA ILE A 155 -6.53 16.56 26.19
C ILE A 155 -6.57 15.03 26.07
N ASN A 156 -7.69 14.43 26.45
CA ASN A 156 -7.94 13.02 26.22
C ASN A 156 -8.16 12.79 24.71
N GLY A 157 -7.29 12.00 24.08
CA GLY A 157 -7.26 11.82 22.62
C GLY A 157 -8.48 11.11 22.00
N TYR A 158 -9.46 10.68 22.81
CA TYR A 158 -10.75 10.22 22.29
C TYR A 158 -11.95 10.70 23.11
N ASP A 159 -11.92 10.66 24.45
CA ASP A 159 -13.13 10.89 25.26
C ASP A 159 -13.43 12.37 25.59
N HIS A 160 -12.66 13.31 25.04
CA HIS A 160 -12.89 14.74 25.27
C HIS A 160 -14.13 15.24 24.50
N PRO A 161 -15.07 16.00 25.11
CA PRO A 161 -16.30 16.45 24.44
C PRO A 161 -16.07 17.16 23.09
N HIS A 162 -15.13 18.10 22.99
CA HIS A 162 -14.79 18.75 21.70
C HIS A 162 -14.20 17.79 20.65
N VAL A 163 -13.55 16.69 21.04
CA VAL A 163 -13.07 15.66 20.09
C VAL A 163 -14.25 14.85 19.54
N ILE A 164 -15.21 14.53 20.41
CA ILE A 164 -16.46 13.86 20.04
C ILE A 164 -17.32 14.76 19.14
N SER A 165 -17.46 16.06 19.45
CA SER A 165 -18.26 16.99 18.64
C SER A 165 -17.60 17.29 17.28
N ALA A 166 -16.27 17.45 17.25
CA ALA A 166 -15.50 17.53 16.01
C ALA A 166 -15.72 16.30 15.12
N ALA A 167 -15.70 15.08 15.68
CA ALA A 167 -16.01 13.86 14.94
C ALA A 167 -17.44 13.84 14.37
N GLY A 168 -18.40 14.51 15.02
CA GLY A 168 -19.77 14.64 14.52
C GLY A 168 -19.90 15.44 13.23
N THR A 169 -18.95 16.31 12.90
CA THR A 169 -18.98 17.08 11.66
C THR A 169 -18.96 16.19 10.41
N ILE A 170 -18.32 15.01 10.49
CA ILE A 170 -18.34 13.96 9.46
C ILE A 170 -19.77 13.49 9.16
N GLY A 171 -20.62 13.38 10.20
CA GLY A 171 -22.03 13.02 10.02
C GLY A 171 -22.83 14.08 9.27
N VAL A 172 -22.46 15.36 9.41
CA VAL A 172 -23.04 16.46 8.63
C VAL A 172 -22.53 16.42 7.19
N GLU A 173 -21.23 16.22 6.98
CA GLU A 173 -20.65 16.13 5.63
C GLU A 173 -21.21 14.94 4.83
N ILE A 174 -21.44 13.79 5.46
CA ILE A 174 -22.09 12.63 4.84
C ILE A 174 -23.50 12.99 4.32
N LEU A 175 -24.28 13.75 5.10
CA LEU A 175 -25.64 14.13 4.73
C LEU A 175 -25.69 15.27 3.70
N GLU A 176 -24.65 16.11 3.63
CA GLU A 176 -24.47 17.10 2.56
C GLU A 176 -24.06 16.45 1.22
N GLN A 177 -23.21 15.41 1.27
CA GLN A 177 -22.71 14.72 0.08
C GLN A 177 -23.65 13.61 -0.43
N LEU A 178 -24.36 12.92 0.46
CA LEU A 178 -25.24 11.79 0.16
C LEU A 178 -26.50 11.85 1.03
N SER A 179 -27.34 12.85 0.78
CA SER A 179 -28.53 13.14 1.57
C SER A 179 -29.54 11.98 1.69
N ASP A 180 -29.55 11.05 0.72
CA ASP A 180 -30.42 9.86 0.69
C ASP A 180 -29.73 8.56 1.16
N VAL A 181 -28.64 8.67 1.93
CA VAL A 181 -28.03 7.55 2.66
C VAL A 181 -29.07 6.80 3.52
N HIS A 182 -28.88 5.48 3.64
CA HIS A 182 -29.73 4.58 4.43
C HIS A 182 -29.04 4.10 5.71
N ALA A 183 -27.73 3.82 5.64
CA ALA A 183 -26.94 3.40 6.80
C ALA A 183 -25.49 3.92 6.74
N VAL A 184 -24.89 4.12 7.90
CA VAL A 184 -23.47 4.49 8.07
C VAL A 184 -22.78 3.49 8.99
N LEU A 185 -21.68 2.92 8.51
CA LEU A 185 -20.84 1.97 9.23
C LEU A 185 -19.60 2.70 9.76
N VAL A 186 -19.38 2.66 11.08
CA VAL A 186 -18.34 3.42 11.77
C VAL A 186 -17.35 2.48 12.47
N PRO A 187 -16.02 2.61 12.32
CA PRO A 187 -15.05 1.86 13.13
C PRO A 187 -15.15 2.24 14.62
N VAL A 188 -15.15 1.26 15.53
CA VAL A 188 -15.31 1.50 16.97
C VAL A 188 -14.16 0.94 17.81
N GLY A 189 -13.41 1.86 18.40
CA GLY A 189 -12.51 1.63 19.55
C GLY A 189 -13.11 2.21 20.83
N GLY A 190 -12.54 3.30 21.33
CA GLY A 190 -13.00 3.99 22.56
C GLY A 190 -14.37 4.70 22.46
N GLY A 191 -14.94 4.82 21.25
CA GLY A 191 -16.34 5.26 21.02
C GLY A 191 -16.54 6.67 20.46
N SER A 192 -15.52 7.52 20.45
CA SER A 192 -15.67 8.96 20.12
C SER A 192 -16.21 9.24 18.72
N LEU A 193 -15.65 8.57 17.71
CA LEU A 193 -16.04 8.71 16.31
C LEU A 193 -17.51 8.36 16.08
N ILE A 194 -17.98 7.25 16.65
CA ILE A 194 -19.38 6.82 16.50
C ILE A 194 -20.34 7.70 17.32
N ALA A 195 -19.94 8.15 18.52
CA ALA A 195 -20.74 9.06 19.34
C ALA A 195 -21.03 10.39 18.61
N GLY A 196 -20.00 11.04 18.06
CA GLY A 196 -20.16 12.28 17.31
C GLY A 196 -21.03 12.09 16.07
N ILE A 197 -20.71 11.08 15.25
CA ILE A 197 -21.41 10.84 13.97
C ILE A 197 -22.87 10.46 14.20
N ALA A 198 -23.17 9.63 15.21
CA ALA A 198 -24.54 9.30 15.56
C ALA A 198 -25.33 10.53 16.03
N THR A 199 -24.70 11.43 16.79
CA THR A 199 -25.30 12.72 17.24
C THR A 199 -25.75 13.56 16.05
N ALA A 200 -24.87 13.78 15.07
CA ALA A 200 -25.20 14.55 13.87
C ALA A 200 -26.26 13.87 13.00
N ILE A 201 -26.08 12.57 12.71
CA ILE A 201 -26.96 11.84 11.81
C ILE A 201 -28.37 11.67 12.40
N LYS A 202 -28.49 11.25 13.66
CA LYS A 202 -29.81 11.01 14.28
C LYS A 202 -30.58 12.31 14.50
N GLN A 203 -29.91 13.47 14.68
CA GLN A 203 -30.59 14.76 14.77
C GLN A 203 -31.16 15.21 13.41
N ILE A 204 -30.39 15.08 12.33
CA ILE A 204 -30.80 15.58 10.99
C ILE A 204 -31.73 14.57 10.28
N ARG A 205 -31.42 13.27 10.36
CA ARG A 205 -32.20 12.17 9.77
C ARG A 205 -32.29 10.96 10.73
N PRO A 206 -33.23 10.97 11.70
CA PRO A 206 -33.38 9.90 12.70
C PRO A 206 -33.49 8.47 12.13
N GLY A 207 -34.07 8.34 10.93
CA GLY A 207 -34.27 7.06 10.24
C GLY A 207 -33.06 6.50 9.48
N VAL A 208 -31.89 7.15 9.55
CA VAL A 208 -30.62 6.57 9.05
C VAL A 208 -30.05 5.65 10.13
N LEU A 209 -29.66 4.43 9.74
CA LEU A 209 -29.06 3.47 10.66
C LEU A 209 -27.57 3.77 10.88
N VAL A 210 -27.11 3.71 12.12
CA VAL A 210 -25.71 3.93 12.52
C VAL A 210 -25.20 2.68 13.23
N TYR A 211 -24.33 1.95 12.54
CA TYR A 211 -23.77 0.69 12.99
C TYR A 211 -22.29 0.87 13.36
N GLY A 212 -21.92 0.45 14.57
CA GLY A 212 -20.51 0.37 14.96
C GLY A 212 -19.88 -0.95 14.53
N ILE A 213 -18.64 -0.92 14.05
CA ILE A 213 -17.91 -2.11 13.64
C ILE A 213 -16.62 -2.21 14.47
N GLN A 214 -16.47 -3.33 15.19
CA GLN A 214 -15.39 -3.54 16.16
C GLN A 214 -14.69 -4.89 15.93
N SER A 215 -13.41 -4.99 16.29
CA SER A 215 -12.66 -6.25 16.22
C SER A 215 -13.18 -7.24 17.27
N ASN A 216 -13.43 -8.49 16.88
CA ASN A 216 -13.88 -9.53 17.82
C ASN A 216 -12.85 -9.84 18.93
N LYS A 217 -11.56 -9.52 18.72
CA LYS A 217 -10.49 -9.63 19.72
C LYS A 217 -10.62 -8.62 20.87
N CYS A 218 -11.27 -7.47 20.66
CA CYS A 218 -11.51 -6.47 21.71
C CYS A 218 -12.94 -5.89 21.59
N PRO A 219 -13.98 -6.64 22.01
CA PRO A 219 -15.38 -6.24 21.90
C PRO A 219 -15.82 -5.31 23.05
N SER A 220 -14.99 -4.33 23.42
CA SER A 220 -15.19 -3.49 24.60
C SER A 220 -16.49 -2.68 24.53
N PHE A 221 -16.76 -2.07 23.37
CA PHE A 221 -17.92 -1.20 23.16
C PHE A 221 -19.22 -2.00 23.00
N LYS A 222 -19.17 -3.14 22.28
CA LYS A 222 -20.32 -4.06 22.19
C LYS A 222 -20.77 -4.51 23.59
N ARG A 223 -19.82 -4.91 24.45
CA ARG A 223 -20.10 -5.32 25.83
C ARG A 223 -20.62 -4.18 26.71
N ALA A 224 -20.17 -2.95 26.49
CA ALA A 224 -20.70 -1.79 27.20
C ALA A 224 -22.18 -1.55 26.88
N LEU A 225 -22.56 -1.63 25.59
CA LEU A 225 -23.97 -1.54 25.16
C LEU A 225 -24.82 -2.67 25.74
N GLU A 226 -24.35 -3.92 25.65
CA GLU A 226 -25.04 -5.10 26.20
C GLU A 226 -25.26 -5.03 27.72
N LYS A 227 -24.42 -4.29 28.45
CA LYS A 227 -24.50 -4.11 29.91
C LYS A 227 -25.16 -2.79 30.35
N GLY A 228 -25.36 -1.84 29.43
CA GLY A 228 -25.88 -0.51 29.73
C GLY A 228 -24.91 0.40 30.52
N ALA A 229 -23.63 0.03 30.64
CA ALA A 229 -22.62 0.75 31.42
C ALA A 229 -21.23 0.63 30.78
N PRO A 230 -20.28 1.56 31.04
CA PRO A 230 -18.89 1.44 30.58
C PRO A 230 -18.28 0.09 30.96
N TRP A 231 -17.47 -0.47 30.05
CA TRP A 231 -16.88 -1.80 30.22
C TRP A 231 -15.38 -1.78 29.95
N GLN A 232 -14.63 -2.49 30.80
CA GLN A 232 -13.20 -2.69 30.65
C GLN A 232 -12.88 -4.16 30.32
N THR A 233 -11.99 -4.37 29.35
CA THR A 233 -11.51 -5.69 28.93
C THR A 233 -10.22 -6.07 29.67
N ALA A 234 -10.06 -7.35 30.02
CA ALA A 234 -8.87 -7.84 30.73
C ALA A 234 -7.57 -7.58 29.95
N ALA A 235 -6.48 -7.31 30.69
CA ALA A 235 -5.28 -6.61 30.23
C ALA A 235 -4.40 -7.31 29.17
N ALA A 236 -4.80 -8.46 28.64
CA ALA A 236 -4.05 -9.20 27.61
C ALA A 236 -4.92 -9.44 26.37
N VAL A 237 -4.97 -8.44 25.49
CA VAL A 237 -5.56 -8.57 24.15
C VAL A 237 -4.47 -8.99 23.18
N GLU A 238 -4.69 -10.09 22.45
CA GLU A 238 -3.80 -10.49 21.35
C GLU A 238 -3.89 -9.44 20.22
N LEU A 239 -2.76 -8.87 19.81
CA LEU A 239 -2.71 -7.86 18.76
C LEU A 239 -3.40 -8.38 17.48
N GLY A 240 -4.40 -7.62 17.04
CA GLY A 240 -5.20 -7.92 15.84
C GLY A 240 -4.76 -7.10 14.64
N MET A 241 -5.39 -7.35 13.49
CA MET A 241 -5.17 -6.58 12.26
C MET A 241 -5.73 -5.15 12.38
N ALA A 242 -6.72 -4.95 13.26
CA ALA A 242 -7.28 -3.66 13.64
C ALA A 242 -6.83 -3.25 15.06
N SER A 243 -5.52 -3.33 15.34
CA SER A 243 -4.93 -3.06 16.67
C SER A 243 -5.27 -1.67 17.24
N SER A 244 -5.36 -0.63 16.40
CA SER A 244 -5.76 0.73 16.79
C SER A 244 -7.22 0.84 17.29
N LEU A 245 -8.08 -0.14 17.02
CA LEU A 245 -9.43 -0.24 17.62
C LEU A 245 -9.47 -1.06 18.92
N GLN A 246 -8.38 -1.72 19.31
CA GLN A 246 -8.33 -2.59 20.50
C GLN A 246 -8.21 -1.80 21.80
N VAL A 247 -9.05 -0.77 21.98
CA VAL A 247 -9.09 0.07 23.19
C VAL A 247 -9.79 -0.72 24.32
N PRO A 248 -9.09 -1.07 25.42
CA PRO A 248 -9.66 -1.96 26.44
C PRO A 248 -10.79 -1.34 27.26
N THR A 249 -10.76 -0.01 27.44
CA THR A 249 -11.73 0.79 28.19
C THR A 249 -12.53 1.67 27.22
N VAL A 250 -13.85 1.70 27.37
CA VAL A 250 -14.72 2.62 26.62
C VAL A 250 -14.73 3.99 27.28
N GLY A 251 -14.73 5.08 26.50
CA GLY A 251 -14.87 6.44 27.05
C GLY A 251 -16.25 6.70 27.65
N CYS A 252 -16.31 7.37 28.79
CA CYS A 252 -17.55 7.61 29.52
C CYS A 252 -18.43 8.66 28.82
N ASN A 253 -17.84 9.75 28.33
CA ASN A 253 -18.56 10.77 27.56
C ASN A 253 -19.05 10.19 26.22
N ALA A 254 -18.18 9.41 25.55
CA ALA A 254 -18.50 8.74 24.29
C ALA A 254 -19.62 7.69 24.45
N PHE A 255 -19.57 6.85 25.49
CA PHE A 255 -20.62 5.87 25.77
C PHE A 255 -21.96 6.54 26.10
N GLN A 256 -21.94 7.53 27.01
CA GLN A 256 -23.12 8.27 27.42
C GLN A 256 -23.83 8.94 26.23
N THR A 257 -23.06 9.48 25.29
CA THR A 257 -23.56 10.09 24.05
C THR A 257 -24.10 9.04 23.08
N ALA A 258 -23.37 7.94 22.84
CA ALA A 258 -23.70 6.96 21.82
C ALA A 258 -24.82 5.96 22.19
N ARG A 259 -24.99 5.63 23.48
CA ARG A 259 -25.80 4.48 23.95
C ARG A 259 -27.26 4.44 23.47
N ASN A 260 -27.85 5.60 23.14
CA ASN A 260 -29.23 5.73 22.67
C ASN A 260 -29.33 6.10 21.18
N LEU A 261 -28.18 6.26 20.48
CA LEU A 261 -28.11 6.76 19.10
C LEU A 261 -27.53 5.74 18.11
N VAL A 262 -26.85 4.70 18.61
CA VAL A 262 -26.26 3.61 17.80
C VAL A 262 -27.25 2.44 17.75
N ASP A 263 -27.53 1.94 16.54
CA ASP A 263 -28.55 0.89 16.33
C ASP A 263 -28.01 -0.51 16.69
N ASP A 264 -26.77 -0.84 16.32
CA ASP A 264 -26.04 -2.01 16.86
C ASP A 264 -24.51 -1.87 16.68
N VAL A 265 -23.74 -2.72 17.37
CA VAL A 265 -22.31 -2.95 17.13
C VAL A 265 -22.04 -4.38 16.67
N VAL A 266 -21.32 -4.51 15.56
CA VAL A 266 -21.02 -5.78 14.88
C VAL A 266 -19.54 -6.13 15.05
N LEU A 267 -19.25 -7.39 15.38
CA LEU A 267 -17.90 -7.89 15.55
C LEU A 267 -17.37 -8.56 14.28
N ILE A 268 -16.13 -8.27 13.90
CA ILE A 268 -15.48 -8.78 12.69
C ILE A 268 -14.12 -9.43 13.01
N ASP A 269 -13.83 -10.53 12.30
CA ASP A 269 -12.58 -11.28 12.34
C ASP A 269 -11.44 -10.65 11.51
N ASP A 270 -10.21 -10.83 12.00
CA ASP A 270 -8.96 -10.38 11.38
C ASP A 270 -8.77 -10.84 9.91
N ASP A 271 -9.32 -12.00 9.52
CA ASP A 271 -9.23 -12.50 8.13
C ASP A 271 -10.08 -11.67 7.16
N TRP A 272 -11.28 -11.26 7.57
CA TRP A 272 -12.12 -10.34 6.78
C TRP A 272 -11.50 -8.96 6.71
N VAL A 273 -10.88 -8.48 7.79
CA VAL A 273 -10.08 -7.24 7.79
C VAL A 273 -8.93 -7.33 6.78
N SER A 274 -8.15 -8.42 6.81
CA SER A 274 -7.05 -8.65 5.87
C SER A 274 -7.52 -8.64 4.40
N LYS A 275 -8.68 -9.27 4.14
CA LYS A 275 -9.30 -9.31 2.81
C LYS A 275 -9.83 -7.94 2.35
N ALA A 276 -10.36 -7.13 3.26
CA ALA A 276 -10.81 -5.77 2.97
C ALA A 276 -9.65 -4.80 2.71
N VAL A 277 -8.55 -4.88 3.47
CA VAL A 277 -7.30 -4.15 3.19
C VAL A 277 -6.79 -4.50 1.79
N PHE A 278 -6.73 -5.79 1.45
CA PHE A 278 -6.31 -6.22 0.12
C PHE A 278 -7.27 -5.75 -0.98
N HIS A 279 -8.58 -5.74 -0.74
CA HIS A 279 -9.56 -5.23 -1.69
C HIS A 279 -9.39 -3.72 -1.96
N LEU A 280 -9.19 -2.90 -0.93
CA LEU A 280 -8.96 -1.46 -1.07
C LEU A 280 -7.69 -1.16 -1.87
N ILE A 281 -6.62 -1.95 -1.68
CA ILE A 281 -5.37 -1.82 -2.43
C ILE A 281 -5.53 -2.31 -3.89
N ASP A 282 -6.13 -3.49 -4.10
CA ASP A 282 -6.25 -4.13 -5.43
C ASP A 282 -7.25 -3.40 -6.33
N ARG A 283 -8.39 -2.94 -5.78
CA ARG A 283 -9.55 -2.41 -6.52
C ARG A 283 -9.66 -0.90 -6.44
N GLU A 284 -9.79 -0.36 -5.23
CA GLU A 284 -10.06 1.07 -5.02
C GLU A 284 -8.80 1.94 -5.12
N LYS A 285 -7.61 1.32 -5.09
CA LYS A 285 -6.29 1.97 -5.09
C LYS A 285 -6.04 2.89 -3.90
N ILE A 286 -6.71 2.61 -2.77
CA ILE A 286 -6.60 3.34 -1.50
C ILE A 286 -5.79 2.49 -0.51
N VAL A 287 -4.81 3.09 0.16
CA VAL A 287 -4.03 2.40 1.21
C VAL A 287 -4.59 2.74 2.59
N VAL A 288 -4.93 1.70 3.36
CA VAL A 288 -5.48 1.84 4.71
C VAL A 288 -4.85 0.86 5.70
N GLU A 289 -4.93 1.16 7.00
CA GLU A 289 -4.69 0.18 8.06
C GLU A 289 -5.92 -0.73 8.29
N GLY A 290 -5.76 -1.83 9.04
CA GLY A 290 -6.86 -2.78 9.24
C GLY A 290 -8.07 -2.22 10.00
N ALA A 291 -7.86 -1.22 10.87
CA ALA A 291 -8.95 -0.51 11.54
C ALA A 291 -9.86 0.25 10.57
N ALA A 292 -9.27 0.97 9.62
CA ALA A 292 -10.00 1.67 8.57
C ALA A 292 -10.73 0.70 7.64
N ALA A 293 -10.15 -0.46 7.34
CA ALA A 293 -10.77 -1.48 6.48
C ALA A 293 -11.94 -2.23 7.14
N ILE A 294 -12.16 -2.12 8.45
CA ILE A 294 -13.09 -2.98 9.19
C ILE A 294 -14.56 -2.80 8.74
N THR A 295 -14.95 -1.59 8.31
CA THR A 295 -16.31 -1.29 7.83
C THR A 295 -16.58 -1.95 6.49
N LEU A 296 -15.62 -1.93 5.56
CA LEU A 296 -15.68 -2.71 4.33
C LEU A 296 -15.66 -4.22 4.62
N ALA A 297 -14.85 -4.67 5.57
CA ALA A 297 -14.82 -6.08 5.99
C ALA A 297 -16.20 -6.57 6.47
N ALA A 298 -16.96 -5.73 7.17
CA ALA A 298 -18.34 -6.01 7.55
C ALA A 298 -19.30 -6.14 6.36
N ILE A 299 -19.17 -5.29 5.33
CA ILE A 299 -19.93 -5.42 4.07
C ILE A 299 -19.56 -6.69 3.30
N MET A 300 -18.26 -7.02 3.22
CA MET A 300 -17.76 -8.21 2.52
C MET A 300 -18.17 -9.52 3.21
N CYS A 301 -18.19 -9.54 4.54
CA CYS A 301 -18.65 -10.66 5.36
C CYS A 301 -20.19 -10.78 5.35
N LEU A 302 -20.88 -9.64 5.36
CA LEU A 302 -22.33 -9.47 5.48
C LEU A 302 -22.98 -10.35 6.58
N PRO A 303 -22.59 -10.15 7.86
CA PRO A 303 -23.17 -10.86 9.00
C PRO A 303 -24.68 -10.59 9.11
N LYS A 304 -25.40 -11.43 9.86
CA LYS A 304 -26.88 -11.40 9.94
C LYS A 304 -27.46 -10.00 10.19
N ALA A 305 -26.86 -9.23 11.10
CA ALA A 305 -27.27 -7.87 11.46
C ALA A 305 -27.23 -6.87 10.29
N LEU A 306 -26.37 -7.09 9.27
CA LEU A 306 -26.21 -6.17 8.14
C LEU A 306 -26.92 -6.64 6.86
N ARG A 307 -27.68 -7.74 6.91
CA ARG A 307 -28.31 -8.32 5.71
C ARG A 307 -29.42 -7.44 5.10
N GLU A 308 -30.08 -6.62 5.91
CA GLU A 308 -31.08 -5.66 5.46
C GLU A 308 -30.49 -4.50 4.64
N LEU A 309 -29.17 -4.29 4.72
CA LEU A 309 -28.44 -3.26 3.98
C LEU A 309 -28.15 -3.66 2.51
N ARG A 310 -28.56 -4.85 2.07
CA ARG A 310 -28.44 -5.25 0.66
C ARG A 310 -29.20 -4.29 -0.24
N GLU A 311 -28.55 -3.88 -1.33
CA GLU A 311 -29.11 -2.96 -2.34
C GLU A 311 -29.49 -1.57 -1.77
N LYS A 312 -28.98 -1.21 -0.57
CA LYS A 312 -29.15 0.10 0.05
C LYS A 312 -27.93 0.99 -0.19
N LYS A 313 -28.12 2.31 -0.07
CA LYS A 313 -27.04 3.29 -0.01
C LYS A 313 -26.40 3.26 1.38
N VAL A 314 -25.20 2.68 1.47
CA VAL A 314 -24.44 2.54 2.71
C VAL A 314 -23.13 3.31 2.61
N VAL A 315 -22.77 4.04 3.66
CA VAL A 315 -21.45 4.69 3.79
C VAL A 315 -20.57 3.85 4.69
N CYS A 316 -19.42 3.41 4.18
CA CYS A 316 -18.35 2.80 4.97
C CYS A 316 -17.34 3.87 5.34
N ILE A 317 -17.19 4.19 6.63
CA ILE A 317 -16.15 5.11 7.08
C ILE A 317 -14.81 4.38 7.11
N LEU A 318 -13.84 4.91 6.34
CA LEU A 318 -12.45 4.46 6.31
C LEU A 318 -11.61 5.45 7.13
N SER A 319 -11.39 5.15 8.42
CA SER A 319 -10.65 6.03 9.35
C SER A 319 -9.46 5.30 9.94
N GLY A 320 -8.25 5.79 9.65
CA GLY A 320 -6.97 5.16 9.98
C GLY A 320 -6.06 5.03 8.75
N GLY A 321 -4.75 5.16 8.96
CA GLY A 321 -3.76 5.18 7.87
C GLY A 321 -2.29 5.11 8.32
N ASN A 322 -1.99 4.81 9.58
CA ASN A 322 -0.60 4.65 10.02
C ASN A 322 -0.06 3.30 9.54
N LEU A 323 0.69 3.34 8.43
CA LEU A 323 1.20 2.14 7.77
C LEU A 323 2.39 1.58 8.54
N GLU A 324 2.12 0.54 9.32
CA GLU A 324 3.14 -0.30 9.92
C GLU A 324 3.60 -1.43 8.96
N PRO A 325 4.77 -2.05 9.20
CA PRO A 325 5.24 -3.22 8.45
C PRO A 325 4.26 -4.41 8.43
N MET A 326 3.19 -4.41 9.24
CA MET A 326 2.10 -5.40 9.13
C MET A 326 1.34 -5.35 7.82
N LEU A 327 1.41 -4.27 7.00
CA LEU A 327 0.79 -4.24 5.68
C LEU A 327 1.24 -5.41 4.79
N PHE A 328 2.51 -5.80 4.88
CA PHE A 328 3.06 -6.95 4.16
C PHE A 328 2.40 -8.27 4.61
N LYS A 329 2.20 -8.45 5.92
CA LYS A 329 1.46 -9.60 6.47
C LYS A 329 -0.02 -9.60 6.03
N CYS A 330 -0.65 -8.44 5.87
CA CYS A 330 -2.01 -8.35 5.32
C CYS A 330 -2.07 -8.92 3.90
N ILE A 331 -1.13 -8.51 3.05
CA ILE A 331 -1.03 -8.92 1.64
C ILE A 331 -0.75 -10.43 1.52
N GLU A 332 0.21 -10.95 2.29
CA GLU A 332 0.53 -12.38 2.32
C GLU A 332 -0.67 -13.22 2.83
N ARG A 333 -1.31 -12.80 3.93
CA ARG A 333 -2.48 -13.48 4.51
C ARG A 333 -3.69 -13.46 3.58
N ALA A 334 -3.96 -12.34 2.90
CA ALA A 334 -5.04 -12.24 1.92
C ALA A 334 -4.79 -13.11 0.68
N LYS A 335 -3.56 -13.12 0.13
CA LYS A 335 -3.19 -14.01 -0.99
C LYS A 335 -3.28 -15.50 -0.61
N ALA A 336 -2.96 -15.84 0.64
CA ALA A 336 -3.13 -17.19 1.18
C ALA A 336 -4.60 -17.58 1.33
N PHE A 337 -5.45 -16.71 1.89
CA PHE A 337 -6.89 -16.92 2.04
C PHE A 337 -7.61 -17.10 0.69
N ASP A 338 -7.19 -16.36 -0.35
CA ASP A 338 -7.69 -16.51 -1.72
C ASP A 338 -7.09 -17.71 -2.48
N GLY A 339 -6.29 -18.57 -1.83
CA GLY A 339 -5.71 -19.78 -2.43
C GLY A 339 -4.61 -19.53 -3.47
N ARG A 340 -4.07 -18.31 -3.56
CA ARG A 340 -3.10 -17.89 -4.59
C ARG A 340 -1.63 -18.12 -4.20
N LEU A 341 -1.39 -18.72 -3.03
CA LEU A 341 -0.06 -19.08 -2.54
C LEU A 341 -0.03 -20.57 -2.20
N LEU A 342 0.69 -21.34 -3.01
CA LEU A 342 1.01 -22.74 -2.74
C LEU A 342 2.25 -22.79 -1.83
N THR A 343 2.14 -23.46 -0.68
CA THR A 343 3.28 -23.78 0.19
C THR A 343 3.56 -25.28 0.08
N ILE A 344 4.71 -25.62 -0.50
CA ILE A 344 5.18 -26.99 -0.63
C ILE A 344 6.19 -27.22 0.49
N ASN A 345 5.84 -28.09 1.44
CA ASN A 345 6.79 -28.62 2.41
C ASN A 345 7.22 -30.01 1.94
N ALA A 346 8.51 -30.16 1.66
CA ALA A 346 9.12 -31.42 1.25
C ALA A 346 10.22 -31.81 2.23
N THR A 347 10.20 -33.07 2.66
CA THR A 347 11.22 -33.67 3.54
C THR A 347 11.83 -34.86 2.81
N PHE A 348 13.16 -34.89 2.70
CA PHE A 348 13.90 -35.99 2.04
C PHE A 348 15.29 -36.18 2.66
N PRO A 349 15.88 -37.38 2.54
CA PRO A 349 17.21 -37.67 3.09
C PRO A 349 18.30 -36.82 2.44
N LYS A 350 19.25 -36.35 3.24
CA LYS A 350 20.40 -35.49 2.84
C LYS A 350 21.19 -35.98 1.63
N GLU A 351 21.23 -37.30 1.40
CA GLU A 351 21.96 -37.94 0.30
C GLU A 351 21.21 -37.86 -1.06
N ASP A 352 19.90 -37.61 -1.07
CA ASP A 352 19.07 -37.59 -2.29
C ASP A 352 18.90 -36.17 -2.89
N LEU A 353 20.04 -35.55 -3.21
CA LEU A 353 20.09 -34.29 -3.97
C LEU A 353 19.49 -34.43 -5.38
N GLN A 354 19.36 -35.65 -5.91
CA GLN A 354 18.66 -35.88 -7.17
C GLN A 354 17.16 -35.60 -7.05
N THR A 355 16.53 -35.95 -5.93
CA THR A 355 15.12 -35.62 -5.68
C THR A 355 14.90 -34.12 -5.49
N LEU A 356 15.80 -33.40 -4.81
CA LEU A 356 15.76 -31.93 -4.79
C LEU A 356 15.84 -31.36 -6.22
N LYS A 357 16.79 -31.84 -7.03
CA LYS A 357 16.95 -31.41 -8.43
C LYS A 357 15.72 -31.76 -9.28
N LYS A 358 15.06 -32.91 -9.03
CA LYS A 358 13.77 -33.27 -9.67
C LYS A 358 12.64 -32.33 -9.23
N ILE A 359 12.56 -31.93 -7.96
CA ILE A 359 11.56 -30.97 -7.47
C ILE A 359 11.78 -29.59 -8.11
N PHE A 360 12.99 -29.05 -8.12
CA PHE A 360 13.25 -27.77 -8.80
C PHE A 360 13.09 -27.88 -10.32
N ASN A 361 13.48 -28.98 -10.96
CA ASN A 361 13.20 -29.21 -12.37
C ASN A 361 11.69 -29.31 -12.66
N PHE A 362 10.91 -29.96 -11.79
CA PHE A 362 9.44 -30.06 -11.91
C PHE A 362 8.78 -28.70 -11.72
N LEU A 363 9.20 -27.92 -10.72
CA LEU A 363 8.79 -26.52 -10.54
C LEU A 363 9.17 -25.65 -11.75
N THR A 364 10.37 -25.84 -12.32
CA THR A 364 10.79 -25.14 -13.55
C THR A 364 9.98 -25.62 -14.77
N HIS A 365 9.56 -26.88 -14.80
CA HIS A 365 8.72 -27.45 -15.85
C HIS A 365 7.27 -26.93 -15.76
N LEU A 366 6.76 -26.70 -14.55
CA LEU A 366 5.53 -25.98 -14.23
C LEU A 366 5.69 -24.44 -14.22
N GLU A 367 6.86 -23.94 -14.66
CA GLU A 367 7.22 -22.51 -14.72
C GLU A 367 6.90 -21.71 -13.46
N CYS A 368 7.12 -22.34 -12.32
CA CYS A 368 6.79 -21.83 -11.00
C CYS A 368 7.72 -20.70 -10.58
N ASN A 369 7.19 -19.49 -10.41
CA ASN A 369 7.94 -18.36 -9.89
C ASN A 369 8.16 -18.53 -8.37
N VAL A 370 9.35 -18.96 -7.96
CA VAL A 370 9.69 -19.21 -6.55
C VAL A 370 9.80 -17.88 -5.80
N LEU A 371 8.79 -17.56 -4.99
CA LEU A 371 8.72 -16.32 -4.23
C LEU A 371 9.68 -16.33 -3.04
N ARG A 372 9.84 -17.50 -2.41
CA ARG A 372 10.74 -17.77 -1.30
C ARG A 372 11.03 -19.27 -1.22
N HIS A 373 12.24 -19.61 -0.83
CA HIS A 373 12.59 -20.94 -0.33
C HIS A 373 13.26 -20.79 1.05
N ASN A 374 13.10 -21.78 1.91
CA ASN A 374 13.87 -21.92 3.15
C ASN A 374 14.41 -23.34 3.26
N PHE A 375 15.64 -23.48 3.72
CA PHE A 375 16.26 -24.76 4.07
C PHE A 375 16.37 -24.80 5.59
N ASP A 376 15.84 -25.85 6.20
CA ASP A 376 15.93 -26.05 7.65
C ASP A 376 16.49 -27.44 7.96
N GLN A 377 17.34 -27.52 8.98
CA GLN A 377 17.98 -28.74 9.48
C GLN A 377 17.69 -28.87 10.97
N PRO A 378 16.70 -29.67 11.38
CA PRO A 378 16.36 -29.85 12.79
C PRO A 378 17.39 -30.76 13.49
N TRP A 379 18.40 -30.16 14.12
CA TRP A 379 19.46 -30.87 14.88
C TRP A 379 18.96 -31.68 16.10
N LEU A 380 17.69 -31.52 16.49
CA LEU A 380 17.08 -32.10 17.70
C LEU A 380 15.74 -32.81 17.42
N SER A 381 15.62 -33.44 16.24
CA SER A 381 14.52 -34.35 15.91
C SER A 381 14.94 -35.80 16.19
N ASP A 382 14.55 -36.36 17.34
CA ASP A 382 14.74 -37.79 17.69
C ASP A 382 14.13 -38.75 16.65
N SER A 383 13.25 -38.25 15.77
CA SER A 383 12.60 -39.05 14.74
C SER A 383 13.38 -39.11 13.42
N TYR A 384 14.08 -38.03 13.03
CA TYR A 384 14.68 -37.88 11.69
C TYR A 384 15.92 -36.95 11.69
N PRO A 385 17.11 -37.41 12.10
CA PRO A 385 18.32 -36.58 12.19
C PRO A 385 19.05 -36.31 10.86
N ASN A 386 18.64 -36.96 9.75
CA ASN A 386 19.32 -36.90 8.45
C ASN A 386 18.48 -36.27 7.32
N ASP A 387 17.35 -35.66 7.64
CA ASP A 387 16.40 -35.14 6.65
C ASP A 387 16.55 -33.62 6.46
N LEU A 388 16.50 -33.18 5.20
CA LEU A 388 16.46 -31.76 4.83
C LEU A 388 15.00 -31.35 4.65
N ILE A 389 14.57 -30.31 5.37
CA ILE A 389 13.24 -29.71 5.18
C ILE A 389 13.38 -28.53 4.22
N VAL A 390 12.59 -28.56 3.14
CA VAL A 390 12.52 -27.46 2.17
C VAL A 390 11.09 -26.96 2.08
N THR A 391 10.89 -25.69 2.45
CA THR A 391 9.64 -24.96 2.22
C THR A 391 9.80 -24.12 0.96
N ILE A 392 8.97 -24.36 -0.06
CA ILE A 392 8.96 -23.60 -1.31
C ILE A 392 7.59 -22.95 -1.49
N ILE A 393 7.58 -21.64 -1.80
CA ILE A 393 6.36 -20.89 -2.12
C ILE A 393 6.41 -20.47 -3.60
N CYS A 394 5.40 -20.83 -4.40
CA CYS A 394 5.47 -20.66 -5.85
C CYS A 394 4.12 -20.45 -6.60
N GLU A 395 4.20 -19.98 -7.86
CA GLU A 395 3.10 -19.59 -8.76
C GLU A 395 3.36 -20.04 -10.22
N THR A 396 2.49 -20.83 -10.85
CA THR A 396 2.70 -21.65 -12.09
C THR A 396 2.43 -20.97 -13.46
N ARG A 397 3.04 -21.44 -14.58
CA ARG A 397 2.78 -21.03 -16.01
C ARG A 397 2.98 -22.17 -17.06
N ASP A 398 2.74 -21.89 -18.36
CA ASP A 398 2.80 -22.82 -19.53
C ASP A 398 3.21 -22.12 -20.87
N LYS A 399 3.47 -22.92 -21.94
CA LYS A 399 4.39 -22.69 -23.12
C LYS A 399 3.71 -22.84 -24.52
N ASP A 400 4.27 -22.52 -25.71
CA ASP A 400 5.37 -21.66 -26.24
C ASP A 400 5.36 -21.70 -27.83
N HIS A 401 6.30 -21.02 -28.52
CA HIS A 401 6.72 -21.07 -29.96
C HIS A 401 6.05 -20.14 -31.01
N THR A 402 6.88 -19.42 -31.79
CA THR A 402 6.49 -18.60 -32.99
C THR A 402 7.64 -18.37 -34.00
N LYS A 403 7.32 -17.98 -35.26
CA LYS A 403 8.24 -17.24 -36.19
C LYS A 403 7.54 -16.45 -37.33
N SER A 404 8.28 -15.49 -37.92
CA SER A 404 8.06 -14.60 -39.11
C SER A 404 6.91 -13.56 -39.13
N GLU A 405 7.23 -12.31 -39.48
CA GLU A 405 6.53 -11.02 -39.23
C GLU A 405 5.41 -10.61 -40.22
N ASP A 406 4.62 -9.56 -39.87
CA ASP A 406 4.08 -8.53 -40.80
C ASP A 406 3.45 -7.27 -40.11
N TYR A 407 3.29 -6.17 -40.86
CA TYR A 407 3.07 -4.73 -40.60
C TYR A 407 1.69 -4.24 -40.02
N ASP A 408 1.65 -2.99 -39.54
CA ASP A 408 0.49 -2.27 -38.93
C ASP A 408 0.21 -0.91 -39.61
N GLN A 409 -0.93 -0.81 -40.31
CA GLN A 409 -1.31 0.32 -41.18
C GLN A 409 -1.57 1.67 -40.49
N PHE A 410 -1.76 1.69 -39.16
CA PHE A 410 -2.04 2.94 -38.42
C PHE A 410 -0.79 3.56 -37.76
N CYS A 411 0.34 2.86 -37.81
CA CYS A 411 1.61 3.24 -37.19
C CYS A 411 2.74 3.18 -38.21
N ASP A 412 2.53 3.85 -39.34
CA ASP A 412 3.43 3.87 -40.50
C ASP A 412 4.54 4.93 -40.33
N PRO A 413 5.83 4.54 -40.21
CA PRO A 413 6.94 5.49 -40.06
C PRO A 413 7.04 6.53 -41.19
N GLU A 414 6.61 6.20 -42.40
CA GLU A 414 6.65 7.09 -43.56
C GLU A 414 5.47 8.08 -43.59
N ASN A 415 4.39 7.82 -42.84
CA ASN A 415 3.16 8.61 -42.84
C ASN A 415 2.59 8.80 -41.41
N PRO A 416 3.33 9.45 -40.50
CA PRO A 416 2.89 9.71 -39.14
C PRO A 416 1.64 10.62 -39.11
N ARG A 417 0.70 10.29 -38.24
CA ARG A 417 -0.56 11.03 -38.08
C ARG A 417 -0.43 12.13 -37.05
N LYS A 418 -0.66 13.36 -37.48
CA LYS A 418 -0.76 14.54 -36.61
C LYS A 418 -2.04 14.48 -35.75
N LEU A 419 -1.94 14.88 -34.49
CA LEU A 419 -3.08 15.12 -33.60
C LEU A 419 -3.55 16.58 -33.75
N ASN A 420 -4.85 16.79 -33.91
CA ASN A 420 -5.45 18.14 -33.88
C ASN A 420 -6.09 18.40 -32.51
N PHE A 421 -6.19 19.66 -32.13
CA PHE A 421 -6.76 20.05 -30.83
C PHE A 421 -8.28 19.83 -30.81
N GLU A 422 -8.94 20.10 -31.93
CA GLU A 422 -10.38 19.98 -32.15
C GLU A 422 -10.84 18.52 -31.99
N ASP A 423 -10.11 17.57 -32.59
CA ASP A 423 -10.36 16.12 -32.45
C ASP A 423 -10.29 15.67 -30.98
N ILE A 424 -9.42 16.29 -30.17
CA ILE A 424 -9.24 15.98 -28.75
C ILE A 424 -10.40 16.55 -27.92
N VAL A 425 -10.88 17.76 -28.24
CA VAL A 425 -12.05 18.36 -27.59
C VAL A 425 -13.30 17.51 -27.86
N GLU A 426 -13.56 17.14 -29.13
CA GLU A 426 -14.68 16.26 -29.50
C GLU A 426 -14.61 14.91 -28.77
N ALA A 427 -13.44 14.27 -28.76
CA ALA A 427 -13.23 13.00 -28.05
C ALA A 427 -13.44 13.13 -26.53
N SER A 428 -13.05 14.26 -25.93
CA SER A 428 -13.26 14.53 -24.51
C SER A 428 -14.75 14.67 -24.18
N GLU A 429 -15.48 15.48 -24.94
CA GLU A 429 -16.93 15.67 -24.78
C GLU A 429 -17.71 14.36 -24.98
N ALA A 430 -17.36 13.57 -26.00
CA ALA A 430 -17.95 12.24 -26.24
C ALA A 430 -17.63 11.21 -25.14
N SER A 431 -16.57 11.42 -24.37
CA SER A 431 -16.15 10.51 -23.28
C SER A 431 -16.82 10.81 -21.93
N ARG A 432 -17.14 12.09 -21.65
CA ARG A 432 -17.69 12.56 -20.35
C ARG A 432 -18.88 11.75 -19.79
N PRO A 433 -19.85 11.26 -20.60
CA PRO A 433 -20.96 10.45 -20.09
C PRO A 433 -20.58 9.05 -19.58
N PHE A 434 -19.40 8.54 -19.97
CA PHE A 434 -18.93 7.20 -19.63
C PHE A 434 -17.76 7.23 -18.63
N ILE A 435 -16.88 8.22 -18.77
CA ILE A 435 -15.67 8.40 -17.96
C ILE A 435 -15.77 9.80 -17.33
N PRO A 436 -16.04 9.92 -16.02
CA PRO A 436 -16.05 11.20 -15.34
C PRO A 436 -14.65 11.81 -15.26
N ALA A 437 -14.57 13.13 -15.16
CA ALA A 437 -13.30 13.83 -14.98
C ALA A 437 -12.63 13.40 -13.67
N THR A 438 -11.35 13.04 -13.73
CA THR A 438 -10.59 12.66 -12.53
C THR A 438 -10.16 13.90 -11.75
N PRO A 439 -9.95 13.82 -10.43
CA PRO A 439 -9.55 14.98 -9.65
C PRO A 439 -8.05 15.33 -9.81
N CYS A 440 -7.76 16.63 -9.77
CA CYS A 440 -6.43 17.21 -9.49
C CYS A 440 -6.33 17.54 -8.00
N TYR A 441 -5.72 16.66 -7.21
CA TYR A 441 -5.52 16.91 -5.77
C TYR A 441 -4.24 17.70 -5.52
N LEU A 442 -4.32 18.83 -4.81
CA LEU A 442 -3.14 19.52 -4.30
C LEU A 442 -2.40 18.64 -3.28
N SER A 443 -1.08 18.48 -3.43
CA SER A 443 -0.27 17.70 -2.48
C SER A 443 -0.30 18.32 -1.09
N GLN A 444 -0.38 17.45 -0.09
CA GLN A 444 -0.38 17.83 1.32
C GLN A 444 1.00 18.36 1.75
N THR A 445 2.06 17.83 1.15
CA THR A 445 3.47 18.07 1.45
C THR A 445 4.14 19.08 0.51
N ARG A 446 3.35 19.83 -0.28
CA ARG A 446 3.82 20.89 -1.18
C ARG A 446 4.80 21.89 -0.53
N ASN A 447 4.58 22.16 0.76
CA ASN A 447 5.39 23.08 1.57
C ASN A 447 6.82 22.55 1.75
N ASP A 448 7.00 21.24 1.96
CA ASP A 448 8.29 20.56 2.15
C ASP A 448 9.27 20.79 0.99
N PHE A 449 8.75 21.02 -0.22
CA PHE A 449 9.53 21.22 -1.46
C PHE A 449 9.53 22.66 -1.98
N ALA A 450 8.73 23.55 -1.38
CA ALA A 450 8.43 24.89 -1.88
C ALA A 450 7.95 24.88 -3.36
N ILE A 451 7.12 23.90 -3.73
CA ILE A 451 6.49 23.77 -5.06
C ILE A 451 5.00 23.51 -4.83
N ASN A 452 4.10 24.23 -5.49
CA ASN A 452 2.66 23.97 -5.42
C ASN A 452 2.31 22.84 -6.39
N PHE A 453 2.58 21.58 -6.01
CA PHE A 453 2.35 20.45 -6.91
C PHE A 453 1.04 19.71 -6.64
N TYR A 454 0.40 19.27 -7.72
CA TYR A 454 -0.91 18.63 -7.77
C TYR A 454 -0.80 17.25 -8.41
N TYR A 455 -1.60 16.29 -7.98
CA TYR A 455 -1.72 14.96 -8.56
C TYR A 455 -2.95 14.87 -9.45
N LYS A 456 -2.75 14.65 -10.75
CA LYS A 456 -3.84 14.24 -11.65
C LYS A 456 -4.07 12.74 -11.47
N LEU A 457 -5.13 12.37 -10.74
CA LEU A 457 -5.37 11.00 -10.32
C LEU A 457 -6.04 10.15 -11.41
N GLU A 458 -5.29 9.74 -12.43
CA GLU A 458 -5.77 8.74 -13.39
C GLU A 458 -5.81 7.30 -12.79
N THR A 459 -5.37 7.13 -11.54
CA THR A 459 -5.47 5.89 -10.77
C THR A 459 -6.88 5.53 -10.32
N VAL A 460 -7.80 6.51 -10.18
CA VAL A 460 -9.17 6.29 -9.68
C VAL A 460 -10.16 5.84 -10.76
N HIS A 461 -9.70 5.73 -12.02
CA HIS A 461 -10.47 5.10 -13.09
C HIS A 461 -10.79 3.64 -12.73
N ARG A 462 -11.90 3.11 -13.24
CA ARG A 462 -12.44 1.79 -12.84
C ARG A 462 -11.51 0.61 -13.20
N THR A 463 -10.62 0.81 -14.16
CA THR A 463 -9.55 -0.11 -14.56
C THR A 463 -8.18 0.28 -14.00
N GLY A 464 -8.11 1.31 -13.15
CA GLY A 464 -6.91 1.73 -12.43
C GLY A 464 -5.88 2.52 -13.24
N SER A 465 -6.24 3.09 -14.40
CA SER A 465 -5.31 3.90 -15.22
C SER A 465 -6.01 4.78 -16.27
N PHE A 466 -5.28 5.75 -16.83
CA PHE A 466 -5.72 6.63 -17.94
C PHE A 466 -6.15 5.93 -19.25
N LYS A 467 -5.94 4.60 -19.34
CA LYS A 467 -6.10 3.84 -20.58
C LYS A 467 -7.53 3.72 -21.09
N GLU A 468 -8.52 3.93 -20.23
CA GLU A 468 -9.94 3.95 -20.61
C GLU A 468 -10.25 5.04 -21.64
N ARG A 469 -9.64 6.23 -21.52
CA ARG A 469 -9.95 7.38 -22.37
C ARG A 469 -9.63 7.11 -23.85
N GLY A 470 -8.39 6.71 -24.12
CA GLY A 470 -7.93 6.34 -25.46
C GLY A 470 -8.65 5.10 -26.00
N ALA A 471 -8.96 4.13 -25.14
CA ALA A 471 -9.71 2.95 -25.54
C ALA A 471 -11.17 3.27 -25.91
N LEU A 472 -11.84 4.13 -25.14
CA LEU A 472 -13.22 4.54 -25.38
C LEU A 472 -13.34 5.30 -26.70
N ASN A 473 -12.49 6.31 -26.94
CA ASN A 473 -12.52 7.09 -28.18
C ASN A 473 -12.31 6.19 -29.42
N ALA A 474 -11.29 5.31 -29.39
CA ALA A 474 -11.04 4.36 -30.47
C ALA A 474 -12.22 3.42 -30.72
N LEU A 475 -12.88 2.92 -29.66
CA LEU A 475 -14.08 2.08 -29.79
C LEU A 475 -15.31 2.86 -30.27
N GLN A 476 -15.49 4.10 -29.84
CA GLN A 476 -16.58 4.98 -30.27
C GLN A 476 -16.47 5.32 -31.76
N LYS A 477 -15.27 5.57 -32.29
CA LYS A 477 -15.04 5.87 -33.71
C LYS A 477 -15.11 4.65 -34.65
N LEU A 478 -15.18 3.42 -34.14
CA LEU A 478 -15.35 2.24 -35.00
C LEU A 478 -16.67 2.29 -35.82
N PRO A 479 -16.62 1.93 -37.12
CA PRO A 479 -17.81 1.72 -37.95
C PRO A 479 -18.79 0.72 -37.32
N ARG A 480 -20.09 0.93 -37.50
CA ARG A 480 -21.15 0.11 -36.90
C ARG A 480 -21.00 -1.39 -37.21
N ASP A 481 -20.55 -1.74 -38.41
CA ASP A 481 -20.37 -3.13 -38.81
C ASP A 481 -19.15 -3.76 -38.13
N LYS A 482 -18.06 -3.00 -37.97
CA LYS A 482 -16.88 -3.44 -37.20
C LYS A 482 -17.17 -3.60 -35.71
N LYS A 483 -18.03 -2.76 -35.13
CA LYS A 483 -18.48 -2.93 -33.73
C LYS A 483 -19.20 -4.26 -33.48
N LYS A 484 -19.98 -4.77 -34.46
CA LYS A 484 -20.65 -6.08 -34.38
C LYS A 484 -19.67 -7.25 -34.47
N ILE A 485 -18.67 -7.15 -35.35
CA ILE A 485 -17.64 -8.20 -35.52
C ILE A 485 -16.73 -8.25 -34.30
N GLY A 486 -16.34 -7.08 -33.78
CA GLY A 486 -15.50 -6.93 -32.60
C GLY A 486 -14.08 -6.47 -32.92
N VAL A 487 -13.26 -6.43 -31.87
CA VAL A 487 -11.89 -5.91 -31.90
C VAL A 487 -10.88 -6.92 -31.37
N VAL A 488 -9.62 -6.74 -31.75
CA VAL A 488 -8.49 -7.47 -31.17
C VAL A 488 -7.35 -6.51 -30.83
N LEU A 489 -6.70 -6.74 -29.69
CA LEU A 489 -5.44 -6.06 -29.35
C LEU A 489 -4.44 -7.03 -28.75
N ALA A 490 -3.19 -6.61 -28.69
CA ALA A 490 -2.21 -7.21 -27.78
C ALA A 490 -1.74 -6.23 -26.71
N SER A 491 -1.48 -6.74 -25.50
CA SER A 491 -1.06 -5.91 -24.36
C SER A 491 -0.32 -6.68 -23.27
N LEU A 492 0.49 -5.95 -22.49
CA LEU A 492 1.10 -6.41 -21.24
C LEU A 492 0.29 -6.03 -19.96
N GLY A 493 -0.89 -5.41 -20.10
CA GLY A 493 -1.69 -5.01 -18.93
C GLY A 493 -2.72 -3.91 -19.19
N ASN A 494 -2.48 -2.72 -18.63
CA ASN A 494 -3.45 -1.63 -18.44
C ASN A 494 -4.28 -1.29 -19.69
N GLN A 495 -3.67 -1.34 -20.89
CA GLN A 495 -4.37 -1.09 -22.15
C GLN A 495 -5.47 -2.11 -22.44
N ALA A 496 -5.23 -3.39 -22.17
CA ALA A 496 -6.24 -4.42 -22.34
C ALA A 496 -7.35 -4.29 -21.31
N ILE A 497 -7.03 -3.99 -20.04
CA ILE A 497 -8.05 -3.82 -19.00
C ILE A 497 -8.98 -2.65 -19.37
N GLY A 498 -8.42 -1.49 -19.75
CA GLY A 498 -9.16 -0.33 -20.25
C GLY A 498 -10.04 -0.66 -21.45
N LEU A 499 -9.49 -1.32 -22.48
CA LEU A 499 -10.25 -1.66 -23.69
C LEU A 499 -11.34 -2.71 -23.43
N CYS A 500 -11.08 -3.73 -22.63
CA CYS A 500 -12.10 -4.71 -22.23
C CYS A 500 -13.24 -4.05 -21.46
N HIS A 501 -12.94 -3.06 -20.61
CA HIS A 501 -13.96 -2.34 -19.85
C HIS A 501 -14.86 -1.49 -20.76
N CYS A 502 -14.25 -0.60 -21.57
CA CYS A 502 -14.99 0.25 -22.50
C CYS A 502 -15.77 -0.56 -23.54
N ALA A 503 -15.22 -1.67 -24.02
CA ALA A 503 -15.93 -2.55 -24.95
C ALA A 503 -17.11 -3.28 -24.30
N ARG A 504 -17.01 -3.68 -23.03
CA ARG A 504 -18.15 -4.23 -22.27
C ARG A 504 -19.27 -3.19 -22.13
N LEU A 505 -18.94 -1.93 -21.84
CA LEU A 505 -19.93 -0.84 -21.77
C LEU A 505 -20.63 -0.62 -23.12
N LEU A 506 -19.88 -0.73 -24.23
CA LEU A 506 -20.40 -0.56 -25.59
C LEU A 506 -20.96 -1.84 -26.23
N SER A 507 -20.99 -2.97 -25.50
CA SER A 507 -21.38 -4.30 -26.01
C SER A 507 -20.61 -4.76 -27.26
N ILE A 508 -19.32 -4.43 -27.35
CA ILE A 508 -18.40 -4.81 -28.44
C ILE A 508 -17.63 -6.08 -28.04
N PRO A 509 -17.61 -7.15 -28.87
CA PRO A 509 -16.76 -8.32 -28.61
C PRO A 509 -15.27 -7.96 -28.64
N VAL A 510 -14.47 -8.45 -27.68
CA VAL A 510 -13.00 -8.29 -27.72
C VAL A 510 -12.26 -9.61 -27.60
N VAL A 511 -11.19 -9.69 -28.39
CA VAL A 511 -10.12 -10.67 -28.24
C VAL A 511 -8.87 -9.95 -27.71
N VAL A 512 -8.23 -10.48 -26.68
CA VAL A 512 -6.97 -9.96 -26.15
C VAL A 512 -5.91 -11.02 -26.31
N VAL A 513 -4.82 -10.66 -26.99
CA VAL A 513 -3.60 -11.48 -27.01
C VAL A 513 -2.62 -10.94 -25.97
N MET A 514 -2.11 -11.81 -25.10
CA MET A 514 -1.09 -11.46 -24.12
C MET A 514 0.08 -12.45 -24.23
N PRO A 515 1.33 -12.01 -24.11
CA PRO A 515 2.44 -12.94 -24.05
C PRO A 515 2.48 -13.72 -22.73
N VAL A 516 3.20 -14.84 -22.73
CA VAL A 516 3.31 -15.79 -21.60
C VAL A 516 3.83 -15.16 -20.30
N ASN A 517 4.56 -14.03 -20.40
CA ASN A 517 5.19 -13.39 -19.26
C ASN A 517 4.27 -12.47 -18.43
N VAL A 518 3.04 -12.19 -18.89
CA VAL A 518 2.12 -11.25 -18.22
C VAL A 518 1.61 -11.80 -16.86
N PRO A 519 1.55 -10.97 -15.81
CA PRO A 519 0.98 -11.36 -14.51
C PRO A 519 -0.45 -11.91 -14.60
N LEU A 520 -0.72 -13.02 -13.91
CA LEU A 520 -2.01 -13.74 -13.93
C LEU A 520 -3.22 -12.85 -13.60
N ILE A 521 -3.04 -11.86 -12.72
CA ILE A 521 -4.11 -10.92 -12.36
C ILE A 521 -4.58 -10.08 -13.56
N LYS A 522 -3.68 -9.66 -14.44
CA LYS A 522 -4.00 -8.88 -15.66
C LYS A 522 -4.78 -9.75 -16.66
N LEU A 523 -4.42 -11.04 -16.80
CA LEU A 523 -5.17 -12.02 -17.59
C LEU A 523 -6.59 -12.25 -17.04
N GLN A 524 -6.71 -12.48 -15.72
CA GLN A 524 -8.00 -12.76 -15.07
C GLN A 524 -8.94 -11.55 -15.09
N LEU A 525 -8.41 -10.33 -14.96
CA LEU A 525 -9.20 -9.09 -15.10
C LEU A 525 -9.86 -9.00 -16.48
N CYS A 526 -9.12 -9.26 -17.56
CA CYS A 526 -9.69 -9.26 -18.91
C CYS A 526 -10.75 -10.35 -19.09
N LYS A 527 -10.51 -11.58 -18.60
CA LYS A 527 -11.52 -12.67 -18.61
C LYS A 527 -12.79 -12.27 -17.85
N ASN A 528 -12.66 -11.70 -16.66
CA ASN A 528 -13.79 -11.25 -15.83
C ASN A 528 -14.61 -10.12 -16.49
N LEU A 529 -13.96 -9.26 -17.29
CA LEU A 529 -14.63 -8.24 -18.09
C LEU A 529 -15.39 -8.81 -19.30
N GLY A 530 -15.21 -10.09 -19.64
CA GLY A 530 -15.89 -10.79 -20.73
C GLY A 530 -15.06 -10.92 -22.01
N ALA A 531 -13.76 -10.62 -21.96
CA ALA A 531 -12.87 -10.74 -23.12
C ALA A 531 -12.44 -12.18 -23.39
N LYS A 532 -12.29 -12.53 -24.67
CA LYS A 532 -11.61 -13.76 -25.06
C LYS A 532 -10.09 -13.54 -24.97
N VAL A 533 -9.48 -14.04 -23.90
CA VAL A 533 -8.03 -13.95 -23.69
C VAL A 533 -7.33 -15.14 -24.35
N ILE A 534 -6.34 -14.84 -25.19
CA ILE A 534 -5.42 -15.78 -25.85
C ILE A 534 -4.03 -15.47 -25.30
N VAL A 535 -3.30 -16.50 -24.86
CA VAL A 535 -1.92 -16.35 -24.38
C VAL A 535 -1.00 -16.89 -25.45
N GLU A 536 -0.32 -16.00 -26.17
CA GLU A 536 0.58 -16.37 -27.28
C GLU A 536 1.66 -15.31 -27.48
N GLY A 537 2.88 -15.77 -27.81
CA GLY A 537 4.10 -14.96 -27.90
C GLY A 537 4.94 -14.97 -26.62
N SER A 538 6.26 -14.99 -26.78
CA SER A 538 7.23 -14.83 -25.68
C SER A 538 7.28 -13.37 -25.19
N ASP A 539 7.05 -12.42 -26.09
CA ASP A 539 7.04 -10.98 -25.82
C ASP A 539 5.85 -10.23 -26.45
N LEU A 540 5.78 -8.92 -26.23
CA LEU A 540 4.71 -8.08 -26.75
C LEU A 540 4.70 -7.99 -28.29
N GLN A 541 5.85 -8.07 -28.96
CA GLN A 541 5.93 -8.00 -30.42
C GLN A 541 5.31 -9.24 -31.06
N GLU A 542 5.62 -10.42 -30.52
CA GLU A 542 5.01 -11.68 -30.95
C GLU A 542 3.50 -11.72 -30.66
N ALA A 543 3.08 -11.29 -29.47
CA ALA A 543 1.66 -11.18 -29.13
C ALA A 543 0.91 -10.20 -30.06
N GLN A 544 1.52 -9.05 -30.41
CA GLN A 544 0.96 -8.11 -31.39
C GLN A 544 0.84 -8.72 -32.78
N LYS A 545 1.85 -9.48 -33.21
CA LYS A 545 1.85 -10.16 -34.51
C LYS A 545 0.71 -11.18 -34.57
N HIS A 546 0.52 -12.00 -33.54
CA HIS A 546 -0.59 -12.94 -33.47
C HIS A 546 -1.96 -12.23 -33.41
N ALA A 547 -2.07 -11.10 -32.68
CA ALA A 547 -3.26 -10.25 -32.70
C ALA A 547 -3.60 -9.71 -34.10
N ARG A 548 -2.61 -9.28 -34.88
CA ARG A 548 -2.80 -8.86 -36.29
C ARG A 548 -3.20 -10.03 -37.19
N PHE A 549 -2.66 -11.22 -36.97
CA PHE A 549 -3.08 -12.43 -37.70
C PHE A 549 -4.56 -12.75 -37.44
N ILE A 550 -4.99 -12.81 -36.18
CA ILE A 550 -6.41 -12.99 -35.81
C ILE A 550 -7.30 -11.89 -36.42
N ALA A 551 -6.83 -10.65 -36.46
CA ALA A 551 -7.56 -9.52 -37.05
C ALA A 551 -7.90 -9.77 -38.52
N ARG A 552 -6.90 -10.20 -39.30
CA ARG A 552 -7.04 -10.52 -40.72
C ARG A 552 -7.91 -11.75 -40.95
N ASP A 553 -7.66 -12.84 -40.21
CA ASP A 553 -8.39 -14.12 -40.29
C ASP A 553 -9.90 -13.97 -39.98
N LYS A 554 -10.26 -13.19 -38.95
CA LYS A 554 -11.64 -13.11 -38.44
C LYS A 554 -12.34 -11.80 -38.75
N GLY A 555 -11.71 -10.93 -39.55
CA GLY A 555 -12.23 -9.61 -39.91
C GLY A 555 -12.34 -8.60 -38.74
N LEU A 556 -11.80 -8.93 -37.57
CA LEU A 556 -11.80 -8.08 -36.37
C LEU A 556 -10.96 -6.82 -36.61
N SER A 557 -11.32 -5.70 -35.98
CA SER A 557 -10.48 -4.50 -36.03
C SER A 557 -9.31 -4.62 -35.04
N TYR A 558 -8.08 -4.57 -35.53
CA TYR A 558 -6.90 -4.48 -34.67
C TYR A 558 -6.75 -3.06 -34.11
N ILE A 559 -6.62 -2.93 -32.79
CA ILE A 559 -6.40 -1.64 -32.12
C ILE A 559 -5.01 -1.63 -31.47
N ASN A 560 -4.08 -0.87 -32.05
CA ASN A 560 -2.78 -0.60 -31.46
C ASN A 560 -2.91 0.42 -30.32
N GLY A 561 -3.26 -0.05 -29.12
CA GLY A 561 -3.52 0.83 -27.97
C GLY A 561 -2.34 1.66 -27.43
N ARG A 562 -1.17 1.66 -28.10
CA ARG A 562 0.00 2.46 -27.69
C ARG A 562 0.35 3.61 -28.62
N ASP A 563 -0.11 3.56 -29.87
CA ASP A 563 0.24 4.56 -30.89
C ASP A 563 -0.85 4.81 -31.96
N HIS A 564 -2.01 4.14 -31.88
CA HIS A 564 -3.14 4.41 -32.78
C HIS A 564 -3.64 5.86 -32.62
N PRO A 565 -3.91 6.61 -33.71
CA PRO A 565 -4.24 8.05 -33.63
C PRO A 565 -5.43 8.37 -32.71
N ASP A 566 -6.55 7.65 -32.84
CA ASP A 566 -7.71 7.86 -31.96
C ASP A 566 -7.44 7.52 -30.48
N VAL A 567 -6.51 6.60 -30.22
CA VAL A 567 -6.12 6.25 -28.85
C VAL A 567 -5.32 7.40 -28.23
N LEU A 568 -4.42 8.01 -29.00
CA LEU A 568 -3.68 9.21 -28.60
C LEU A 568 -4.63 10.40 -28.39
N THR A 569 -5.57 10.62 -29.32
CA THR A 569 -6.58 11.68 -29.24
C THR A 569 -7.36 11.61 -27.92
N GLY A 570 -7.81 10.41 -27.51
CA GLY A 570 -8.52 10.25 -26.24
C GLY A 570 -7.68 10.54 -24.99
N TYR A 571 -6.34 10.41 -25.04
CA TYR A 571 -5.47 10.77 -23.91
C TYR A 571 -5.39 12.29 -23.69
N GLY A 572 -5.66 13.11 -24.71
CA GLY A 572 -5.59 14.57 -24.60
C GLY A 572 -6.64 15.17 -23.66
N GLY A 573 -7.75 14.45 -23.39
CA GLY A 573 -8.74 14.84 -22.38
C GLY A 573 -8.14 15.02 -20.97
N VAL A 574 -7.04 14.33 -20.65
CA VAL A 574 -6.30 14.53 -19.38
C VAL A 574 -5.80 15.97 -19.26
N ALA A 575 -5.29 16.56 -20.35
CA ALA A 575 -4.78 17.92 -20.36
C ALA A 575 -5.89 18.98 -20.33
N LEU A 576 -7.03 18.73 -20.97
CA LEU A 576 -8.20 19.60 -20.88
C LEU A 576 -8.69 19.69 -19.44
N GLU A 577 -8.84 18.56 -18.75
CA GLU A 577 -9.24 18.55 -17.33
C GLU A 577 -8.18 19.19 -16.42
N ILE A 578 -6.88 19.08 -16.73
CA ILE A 578 -5.82 19.78 -15.98
C ILE A 578 -5.96 21.31 -16.12
N LEU A 579 -6.24 21.80 -17.34
CA LEU A 579 -6.44 23.24 -17.59
C LEU A 579 -7.73 23.77 -16.95
N GLU A 580 -8.80 22.96 -16.92
CA GLU A 580 -10.05 23.28 -16.21
C GLU A 580 -9.85 23.33 -14.68
N GLN A 581 -9.11 22.38 -14.11
CA GLN A 581 -8.97 22.21 -12.66
C GLN A 581 -7.82 23.05 -12.05
N VAL A 582 -6.76 23.33 -12.82
CA VAL A 582 -5.60 24.13 -12.40
C VAL A 582 -5.22 25.13 -13.51
N PRO A 583 -6.00 26.19 -13.76
CA PRO A 583 -5.71 27.18 -14.82
C PRO A 583 -4.34 27.86 -14.68
N THR A 584 -3.85 27.95 -13.45
CA THR A 584 -2.54 28.53 -13.09
C THR A 584 -1.35 27.59 -13.28
N VAL A 585 -1.53 26.40 -13.86
CA VAL A 585 -0.44 25.41 -14.08
C VAL A 585 0.72 25.99 -14.90
N ASP A 586 1.93 25.85 -14.39
CA ASP A 586 3.18 26.33 -15.00
C ASP A 586 4.01 25.20 -15.62
N ALA A 587 3.90 23.99 -15.07
CA ALA A 587 4.58 22.81 -15.59
C ALA A 587 3.77 21.52 -15.35
N ILE A 588 3.93 20.54 -16.24
CA ILE A 588 3.28 19.22 -16.13
C ILE A 588 4.35 18.13 -16.29
N LEU A 589 4.40 17.21 -15.34
CA LEU A 589 5.32 16.07 -15.30
C LEU A 589 4.56 14.80 -15.75
N VAL A 590 4.94 14.26 -16.91
CA VAL A 590 4.25 13.13 -17.57
C VAL A 590 5.17 11.92 -17.64
N PRO A 591 4.75 10.71 -17.22
CA PRO A 591 5.55 9.51 -17.39
C PRO A 591 5.49 8.99 -18.83
N VAL A 592 6.64 8.65 -19.42
CA VAL A 592 6.77 8.41 -20.87
C VAL A 592 7.16 6.96 -21.17
N GLY A 593 6.22 6.20 -21.71
CA GLY A 593 6.48 4.89 -22.34
C GLY A 593 6.75 5.03 -23.84
N THR A 594 5.79 4.61 -24.66
CA THR A 594 5.82 4.82 -26.13
C THR A 594 5.61 6.27 -26.57
N GLY A 595 5.35 7.20 -25.64
CA GLY A 595 5.11 8.63 -25.93
C GLY A 595 3.64 9.07 -26.04
N GLY A 596 2.69 8.15 -26.22
CA GLY A 596 1.31 8.54 -26.60
C GLY A 596 0.59 9.48 -25.62
N LEU A 597 0.83 9.33 -24.30
CA LEU A 597 0.25 10.23 -23.29
C LEU A 597 0.86 11.63 -23.33
N ILE A 598 2.20 11.72 -23.37
CA ILE A 598 2.89 13.02 -23.39
C ILE A 598 2.65 13.76 -24.71
N ALA A 599 2.56 13.05 -25.84
CA ALA A 599 2.20 13.64 -27.13
C ALA A 599 0.85 14.36 -27.05
N ALA A 600 -0.20 13.66 -26.60
CA ALA A 600 -1.54 14.21 -26.52
C ALA A 600 -1.67 15.35 -25.49
N ILE A 601 -1.01 15.22 -24.32
CA ILE A 601 -0.94 16.31 -23.34
C ILE A 601 -0.22 17.52 -23.94
N ALA A 602 0.93 17.33 -24.57
CA ALA A 602 1.71 18.43 -25.13
C ALA A 602 0.95 19.16 -26.26
N THR A 603 0.22 18.43 -27.13
CA THR A 603 -0.65 19.02 -28.16
C THR A 603 -1.68 19.98 -27.56
N VAL A 604 -2.40 19.57 -26.51
CA VAL A 604 -3.41 20.41 -25.84
C VAL A 604 -2.77 21.59 -25.11
N ILE A 605 -1.74 21.31 -24.31
CA ILE A 605 -1.11 22.32 -23.45
C ILE A 605 -0.41 23.39 -24.27
N LYS A 606 0.34 23.02 -25.32
CA LYS A 606 0.99 23.99 -26.20
C LYS A 606 0.02 24.73 -27.12
N HIS A 607 -1.19 24.23 -27.35
CA HIS A 607 -2.25 24.97 -28.06
C HIS A 607 -2.89 26.02 -27.15
N VAL A 608 -3.32 25.65 -25.93
CA VAL A 608 -4.09 26.53 -25.03
C VAL A 608 -3.19 27.45 -24.19
N LYS A 609 -2.06 26.95 -23.70
CA LYS A 609 -1.13 27.68 -22.82
C LYS A 609 0.34 27.40 -23.22
N PRO A 610 0.83 27.98 -24.34
CA PRO A 610 2.18 27.71 -24.88
C PRO A 610 3.33 27.89 -23.88
N SER A 611 3.16 28.78 -22.90
CA SER A 611 4.14 29.06 -21.83
C SER A 611 4.23 27.99 -20.75
N CYS A 612 3.27 27.06 -20.66
CA CYS A 612 3.31 25.94 -19.74
C CYS A 612 4.34 24.91 -20.20
N LEU A 613 5.17 24.46 -19.28
CA LEU A 613 6.22 23.46 -19.53
C LEU A 613 5.63 22.04 -19.49
N VAL A 614 6.07 21.17 -20.38
CA VAL A 614 5.69 19.76 -20.44
C VAL A 614 6.96 18.92 -20.38
N TYR A 615 7.21 18.31 -19.22
CA TYR A 615 8.38 17.48 -18.99
C TYR A 615 8.01 16.01 -19.01
N GLY A 616 8.72 15.22 -19.80
CA GLY A 616 8.61 13.77 -19.80
C GLY A 616 9.57 13.10 -18.82
N VAL A 617 9.17 11.97 -18.25
CA VAL A 617 10.00 11.24 -17.28
C VAL A 617 10.09 9.75 -17.62
N GLN A 618 11.30 9.19 -17.60
CA GLN A 618 11.60 7.76 -17.84
C GLN A 618 12.54 7.18 -16.76
N SER A 619 12.63 5.85 -16.70
CA SER A 619 13.72 5.18 -15.95
C SER A 619 15.03 5.23 -16.76
N GLU A 620 16.15 5.43 -16.07
CA GLU A 620 17.52 5.29 -16.60
C GLU A 620 17.78 3.88 -17.19
N VAL A 621 17.01 2.87 -16.78
CA VAL A 621 17.11 1.49 -17.29
C VAL A 621 16.53 1.35 -18.71
N MET A 622 15.49 2.12 -19.04
CA MET A 622 14.81 2.09 -20.34
C MET A 622 14.56 3.52 -20.89
N PRO A 623 15.62 4.29 -21.21
CA PRO A 623 15.54 5.68 -21.66
C PRO A 623 15.21 5.80 -23.16
N THR A 624 14.36 4.91 -23.69
CA THR A 624 14.15 4.73 -25.14
C THR A 624 13.61 5.99 -25.83
N PHE A 625 12.75 6.75 -25.15
CA PHE A 625 12.17 7.97 -25.71
C PHE A 625 13.17 9.14 -25.65
N PHE A 626 13.89 9.26 -24.53
CA PHE A 626 14.99 10.21 -24.36
C PHE A 626 16.03 10.06 -25.49
N GLU A 627 16.57 8.84 -25.69
CA GLU A 627 17.56 8.58 -26.75
C GLU A 627 17.00 8.77 -28.17
N SER A 628 15.68 8.60 -28.36
CA SER A 628 15.03 8.87 -29.64
C SER A 628 14.95 10.37 -29.93
N MET A 629 14.67 11.19 -28.90
CA MET A 629 14.68 12.65 -29.04
C MET A 629 16.10 13.17 -29.32
N GLU A 630 17.12 12.69 -28.61
CA GLU A 630 18.52 13.09 -28.85
C GLU A 630 19.01 12.77 -30.27
N LYS A 631 18.57 11.65 -30.84
CA LYS A 631 18.93 11.23 -32.21
C LYS A 631 17.99 11.77 -33.28
N GLY A 632 16.90 12.45 -32.90
CA GLY A 632 15.86 12.94 -33.80
C GLY A 632 15.05 11.85 -34.53
N GLN A 633 15.18 10.58 -34.13
CA GLN A 633 14.51 9.44 -34.78
C GLN A 633 14.19 8.32 -33.77
N PRO A 634 13.13 7.51 -33.98
CA PRO A 634 12.79 6.40 -33.10
C PRO A 634 13.91 5.36 -32.96
N VAL A 635 14.30 5.06 -31.72
CA VAL A 635 15.28 4.03 -31.36
C VAL A 635 14.56 2.78 -30.83
N THR A 636 15.12 1.60 -31.13
CA THR A 636 14.74 0.34 -30.48
C THR A 636 15.87 -0.18 -29.61
N LYS A 637 15.56 -0.66 -28.40
CA LYS A 637 16.51 -1.23 -27.43
C LYS A 637 16.01 -2.58 -26.90
N PRO A 638 16.91 -3.50 -26.48
CA PRO A 638 16.51 -4.69 -25.74
C PRO A 638 15.70 -4.32 -24.48
N MET A 639 14.64 -5.07 -24.19
CA MET A 639 13.79 -4.81 -23.02
C MET A 639 14.53 -5.20 -21.72
N GLN A 640 14.46 -4.32 -20.72
CA GLN A 640 15.02 -4.55 -19.38
C GLN A 640 13.94 -4.36 -18.31
N ASN A 641 14.11 -5.04 -17.17
CA ASN A 641 13.18 -4.97 -16.06
C ASN A 641 13.35 -3.67 -15.26
N SER A 642 12.25 -2.97 -15.00
CA SER A 642 12.17 -1.77 -14.15
C SER A 642 10.93 -1.87 -13.26
N LEU A 643 10.96 -1.20 -12.11
CA LEU A 643 9.79 -0.96 -11.26
C LEU A 643 8.68 -0.19 -12.01
N ALA A 644 9.05 0.57 -13.04
CA ALA A 644 8.14 1.32 -13.91
C ALA A 644 7.78 0.52 -15.18
N ASP A 645 7.25 -0.70 -15.02
CA ASP A 645 6.89 -1.64 -16.10
C ASP A 645 6.03 -0.99 -17.19
N GLY A 646 5.06 -0.15 -16.81
CA GLY A 646 4.18 0.57 -17.73
C GLY A 646 4.87 1.53 -18.71
N ILE A 647 6.11 1.93 -18.45
CA ILE A 647 6.91 2.80 -19.32
C ILE A 647 8.22 2.17 -19.81
N ALA A 648 8.58 0.98 -19.34
CA ALA A 648 9.76 0.21 -19.75
C ALA A 648 9.60 -0.38 -21.17
N MET A 649 9.50 0.49 -22.18
CA MET A 649 9.16 0.12 -23.56
C MET A 649 10.41 0.02 -24.45
N PRO A 650 10.59 -1.09 -25.20
CA PRO A 650 11.76 -1.27 -26.06
C PRO A 650 11.76 -0.39 -27.32
N TYR A 651 10.65 0.26 -27.67
CA TYR A 651 10.54 1.18 -28.81
C TYR A 651 9.52 2.30 -28.53
N VAL A 652 9.59 3.33 -29.36
CA VAL A 652 8.72 4.52 -29.33
C VAL A 652 7.57 4.38 -30.34
N GLY A 653 6.43 5.01 -30.08
CA GLY A 653 5.33 5.12 -31.04
C GLY A 653 5.64 6.13 -32.15
N VAL A 654 5.31 5.81 -33.40
CA VAL A 654 5.57 6.67 -34.57
C VAL A 654 4.77 7.96 -34.48
N ASN A 655 3.45 7.84 -34.29
CA ASN A 655 2.56 8.99 -34.18
C ASN A 655 2.87 9.79 -32.92
N ALA A 656 3.14 9.11 -31.81
CA ALA A 656 3.55 9.72 -30.56
C ALA A 656 4.83 10.55 -30.69
N PHE A 657 5.88 10.00 -31.33
CA PHE A 657 7.16 10.70 -31.50
C PHE A 657 7.01 11.96 -32.37
N TYR A 658 6.34 11.83 -33.52
CA TYR A 658 6.10 12.94 -34.44
C TYR A 658 5.39 14.13 -33.77
N ASN A 659 4.37 13.87 -32.95
CA ASN A 659 3.62 14.93 -32.27
C ASN A 659 4.34 15.48 -31.01
N ALA A 660 5.09 14.64 -30.28
CA ALA A 660 5.76 15.06 -29.05
C ALA A 660 7.09 15.79 -29.29
N LEU A 661 7.87 15.41 -30.30
CA LEU A 661 9.22 15.93 -30.56
C LEU A 661 9.31 17.48 -30.58
N PRO A 662 8.39 18.23 -31.22
CA PRO A 662 8.44 19.70 -31.21
C PRO A 662 7.75 20.35 -30.00
N LEU A 663 7.12 19.58 -29.10
CA LEU A 663 6.24 20.12 -28.03
C LEU A 663 6.71 19.81 -26.61
N VAL A 664 7.61 18.84 -26.41
CA VAL A 664 8.14 18.45 -25.10
C VAL A 664 9.38 19.28 -24.76
N ASP A 665 9.33 20.02 -23.64
CA ASP A 665 10.40 20.97 -23.28
C ASP A 665 11.64 20.29 -22.66
N ARG A 666 11.45 19.17 -21.95
CA ARG A 666 12.55 18.45 -21.28
C ARG A 666 12.17 16.98 -21.04
N MET A 667 13.16 16.10 -21.14
CA MET A 667 13.06 14.71 -20.67
C MET A 667 13.95 14.52 -19.43
N ILE A 668 13.46 13.79 -18.43
CA ILE A 668 14.14 13.51 -17.15
C ILE A 668 14.29 11.99 -17.00
N LEU A 669 15.49 11.54 -16.62
CA LEU A 669 15.77 10.14 -16.31
C LEU A 669 15.81 9.92 -14.79
N LEU A 670 15.40 8.74 -14.34
CA LEU A 670 15.31 8.36 -12.93
C LEU A 670 15.98 7.03 -12.62
N LYS A 671 16.68 6.97 -11.50
CA LYS A 671 17.12 5.73 -10.87
C LYS A 671 15.95 4.94 -10.29
N GLU A 672 16.07 3.61 -10.35
CA GLU A 672 15.09 2.68 -9.77
C GLU A 672 14.87 2.91 -8.26
N ASP A 673 15.90 3.33 -7.51
CA ASP A 673 15.77 3.64 -6.08
C ASP A 673 14.98 4.93 -5.82
N TRP A 674 15.05 5.91 -6.73
CA TRP A 674 14.21 7.11 -6.67
C TRP A 674 12.76 6.79 -6.97
N ILE A 675 12.50 5.87 -7.91
CA ILE A 675 11.15 5.34 -8.19
C ILE A 675 10.62 4.60 -6.96
N ALA A 676 11.40 3.68 -6.36
CA ALA A 676 11.02 2.94 -5.15
C ALA A 676 10.70 3.87 -3.95
N ARG A 677 11.57 4.85 -3.69
CA ARG A 677 11.33 5.88 -2.65
C ARG A 677 10.08 6.69 -2.93
N THR A 678 9.76 6.96 -4.19
CA THR A 678 8.56 7.74 -4.57
C THR A 678 7.28 6.92 -4.43
N ILE A 679 7.29 5.62 -4.73
CA ILE A 679 6.18 4.71 -4.42
C ILE A 679 5.94 4.69 -2.91
N LEU A 680 6.98 4.48 -2.10
CA LEU A 680 6.88 4.52 -0.63
C LEU A 680 6.33 5.87 -0.15
N TYR A 681 6.83 6.97 -0.70
CA TYR A 681 6.41 8.32 -0.35
C TYR A 681 4.91 8.55 -0.61
N ILE A 682 4.42 8.26 -1.81
CA ILE A 682 3.02 8.45 -2.18
C ILE A 682 2.12 7.57 -1.31
N VAL A 683 2.54 6.33 -1.01
CA VAL A 683 1.83 5.42 -0.11
C VAL A 683 1.79 5.91 1.35
N GLU A 684 2.91 6.41 1.89
CA GLU A 684 3.02 6.87 3.29
C GLU A 684 2.50 8.29 3.56
N LYS A 685 2.56 9.20 2.60
CA LYS A 685 2.16 10.62 2.78
C LYS A 685 0.80 10.91 2.15
N GLU A 686 0.57 10.47 0.91
CA GLU A 686 -0.60 10.84 0.11
C GLU A 686 -1.69 9.75 0.05
N ARG A 687 -1.39 8.54 0.51
CA ARG A 687 -2.31 7.39 0.71
C ARG A 687 -2.86 6.73 -0.56
N PHE A 688 -2.29 7.04 -1.72
CA PHE A 688 -2.65 6.43 -3.00
C PHE A 688 -1.77 5.20 -3.33
N VAL A 689 -2.36 4.18 -3.96
CA VAL A 689 -1.61 3.11 -4.63
C VAL A 689 -1.23 3.57 -6.03
N VAL A 690 0.06 3.55 -6.34
CA VAL A 690 0.63 3.89 -7.64
C VAL A 690 1.50 2.76 -8.18
N GLU A 691 1.48 2.55 -9.50
CA GLU A 691 2.50 1.76 -10.18
C GLU A 691 3.77 2.60 -10.42
N GLY A 692 4.91 1.96 -10.67
CA GLY A 692 6.18 2.69 -10.81
C GLY A 692 6.17 3.74 -11.92
N ALA A 693 5.41 3.52 -12.99
CA ALA A 693 5.18 4.50 -14.05
C ALA A 693 4.53 5.79 -13.52
N ALA A 694 3.50 5.70 -12.67
CA ALA A 694 2.88 6.88 -12.07
C ALA A 694 3.82 7.60 -11.11
N ALA A 695 4.58 6.85 -10.30
CA ALA A 695 5.58 7.40 -9.38
C ALA A 695 6.69 8.20 -10.10
N CYS A 696 7.04 7.85 -11.35
CA CYS A 696 8.00 8.63 -12.15
C CYS A 696 7.60 10.10 -12.34
N SER A 697 6.31 10.45 -12.33
CA SER A 697 5.89 11.86 -12.45
C SER A 697 6.22 12.72 -11.22
N VAL A 698 6.40 12.11 -10.05
CA VAL A 698 6.59 12.80 -8.76
C VAL A 698 8.07 12.78 -8.33
N ALA A 699 8.81 11.74 -8.72
CA ALA A 699 10.20 11.55 -8.33
C ALA A 699 11.14 12.73 -8.67
N PRO A 700 10.98 13.49 -9.77
CA PRO A 700 11.81 14.68 -10.02
C PRO A 700 11.72 15.75 -8.94
N ILE A 701 10.54 15.93 -8.34
CA ILE A 701 10.31 16.88 -7.24
C ILE A 701 11.02 16.37 -5.97
N LEU A 702 10.73 15.13 -5.57
CA LEU A 702 11.28 14.54 -4.35
C LEU A 702 12.81 14.45 -4.33
N ASN A 703 13.45 14.35 -5.50
CA ASN A 703 14.89 14.25 -5.65
C ASN A 703 15.53 15.55 -6.16
N SER A 704 14.80 16.68 -6.15
CA SER A 704 15.30 18.01 -6.52
C SER A 704 15.92 18.12 -7.92
N LEU A 705 15.38 17.37 -8.90
CA LEU A 705 15.85 17.36 -10.30
C LEU A 705 15.27 18.51 -11.13
N VAL A 706 14.32 19.26 -10.56
CA VAL A 706 13.60 20.40 -11.15
C VAL A 706 13.62 21.65 -10.27
N PRO A 707 14.80 22.14 -9.81
CA PRO A 707 14.89 23.32 -8.94
C PRO A 707 14.29 24.59 -9.57
N GLU A 708 14.21 24.67 -10.90
CA GLU A 708 13.58 25.74 -11.68
C GLU A 708 12.05 25.80 -11.55
N LEU A 709 11.43 24.81 -10.89
CA LEU A 709 9.99 24.75 -10.62
C LEU A 709 9.60 25.21 -9.21
N LYS A 710 10.55 25.65 -8.37
CA LYS A 710 10.26 26.28 -7.07
C LYS A 710 9.27 27.45 -7.21
N THR A 711 8.34 27.54 -6.28
CA THR A 711 7.20 28.48 -6.20
C THR A 711 6.12 28.36 -7.29
N LYS A 712 6.31 27.48 -8.29
CA LYS A 712 5.37 27.30 -9.41
C LYS A 712 4.27 26.28 -9.11
N ASN A 713 3.20 26.33 -9.89
CA ASN A 713 2.13 25.33 -9.91
C ASN A 713 2.51 24.18 -10.86
N VAL A 714 2.67 22.97 -10.34
CA VAL A 714 3.16 21.80 -11.11
C VAL A 714 2.15 20.66 -11.05
N VAL A 715 1.83 20.00 -12.16
CA VAL A 715 0.92 18.84 -12.15
C VAL A 715 1.67 17.55 -12.46
N CYS A 716 1.67 16.61 -11.52
CA CYS A 716 2.18 15.27 -11.67
C CYS A 716 1.07 14.32 -12.15
N VAL A 717 1.25 13.67 -13.30
CA VAL A 717 0.25 12.73 -13.84
C VAL A 717 0.44 11.33 -13.23
N LEU A 718 -0.39 10.99 -12.23
CA LEU A 718 -0.43 9.65 -11.65
C LEU A 718 -1.18 8.70 -12.58
N SER A 719 -0.48 8.25 -13.63
CA SER A 719 -1.05 7.54 -14.77
C SER A 719 -1.75 6.19 -14.48
N GLY A 720 -1.36 5.47 -13.43
CA GLY A 720 -1.92 4.15 -13.11
C GLY A 720 -1.54 3.60 -11.74
N GLY A 721 -2.38 2.70 -11.22
CA GLY A 721 -2.27 2.05 -9.91
C GLY A 721 -2.28 0.52 -9.98
N ASN A 722 -1.96 -0.08 -11.14
CA ASN A 722 -2.10 -1.52 -11.39
C ASN A 722 -0.82 -2.32 -11.08
N ILE A 723 -0.27 -2.05 -9.90
CA ILE A 723 0.84 -2.78 -9.32
C ILE A 723 0.35 -4.08 -8.66
N ASP A 724 0.99 -5.22 -8.95
CA ASP A 724 0.73 -6.44 -8.16
C ASP A 724 1.23 -6.25 -6.73
N ALA A 725 0.52 -6.79 -5.74
CA ALA A 725 0.84 -6.58 -4.34
C ALA A 725 2.21 -7.17 -3.90
N THR A 726 2.76 -8.18 -4.61
CA THR A 726 4.15 -8.64 -4.38
C THR A 726 5.16 -7.64 -4.93
N LEU A 727 4.89 -7.04 -6.10
CA LEU A 727 5.73 -5.97 -6.64
C LEU A 727 5.66 -4.72 -5.75
N LEU A 728 4.47 -4.32 -5.30
CA LEU A 728 4.28 -3.26 -4.31
C LEU A 728 5.06 -3.54 -3.02
N SER A 729 4.95 -4.76 -2.46
CA SER A 729 5.71 -5.16 -1.27
C SER A 729 7.22 -4.94 -1.46
N ARG A 730 7.77 -5.44 -2.58
CA ARG A 730 9.20 -5.31 -2.90
C ARG A 730 9.61 -3.86 -3.18
N SER A 731 8.74 -3.04 -3.78
CA SER A 731 8.96 -1.61 -3.99
C SER A 731 9.02 -0.84 -2.67
N LEU A 732 8.14 -1.17 -1.72
CA LEU A 732 8.12 -0.57 -0.38
C LEU A 732 9.34 -0.99 0.45
N ASP A 733 9.72 -2.29 0.43
CA ASP A 733 10.96 -2.78 1.07
C ASP A 733 12.19 -2.05 0.52
N ARG A 734 12.29 -1.93 -0.81
CA ARG A 734 13.39 -1.20 -1.48
C ARG A 734 13.37 0.30 -1.18
N GLY A 735 12.19 0.91 -1.10
CA GLY A 735 12.02 2.30 -0.68
C GLY A 735 12.45 2.54 0.77
N LEU A 736 12.14 1.61 1.68
CA LEU A 736 12.55 1.66 3.08
C LEU A 736 14.08 1.56 3.18
N ALA A 737 14.70 0.61 2.47
CA ALA A 737 16.15 0.50 2.39
C ALA A 737 16.80 1.78 1.85
N ALA A 738 16.38 2.26 0.68
CA ALA A 738 16.91 3.47 0.04
C ALA A 738 16.63 4.79 0.81
N SER A 739 15.80 4.75 1.86
CA SER A 739 15.58 5.85 2.82
C SER A 739 16.38 5.71 4.13
N GLY A 740 17.20 4.66 4.26
CA GLY A 740 17.93 4.31 5.47
C GLY A 740 17.10 3.60 6.55
N ARG A 741 15.78 3.47 6.37
CA ARG A 741 14.82 2.95 7.36
C ARG A 741 14.79 1.42 7.50
N MET A 742 15.36 0.70 6.53
CA MET A 742 15.59 -0.74 6.61
C MET A 742 17.06 -1.03 6.32
N ILE A 743 17.78 -1.57 7.29
CA ILE A 743 19.23 -1.73 7.23
C ILE A 743 19.55 -3.22 7.27
N LYS A 744 20.42 -3.65 6.36
CA LYS A 744 20.93 -5.02 6.30
C LYS A 744 22.43 -5.00 6.46
N PHE A 745 22.93 -5.69 7.47
CA PHE A 745 24.36 -5.82 7.71
C PHE A 745 24.72 -7.25 8.11
N LYS A 746 26.00 -7.59 7.95
CA LYS A 746 26.66 -8.78 8.47
C LYS A 746 27.64 -8.35 9.55
N VAL A 747 27.78 -9.15 10.60
CA VAL A 747 28.91 -9.11 11.54
C VAL A 747 29.35 -10.53 11.86
N GLY A 748 30.66 -10.73 11.99
CA GLY A 748 31.23 -11.93 12.56
C GLY A 748 31.30 -11.79 14.07
N ILE A 749 30.60 -12.66 14.81
CA ILE A 749 30.59 -12.70 16.28
C ILE A 749 31.14 -14.04 16.76
N ARG A 750 31.61 -14.10 18.01
CA ARG A 750 32.05 -15.36 18.62
C ARG A 750 30.86 -16.32 18.74
N ALA A 751 31.09 -17.62 18.56
CA ALA A 751 30.08 -18.67 18.50
C ALA A 751 29.44 -19.03 19.88
N ASP A 752 29.03 -18.04 20.67
CA ASP A 752 28.36 -18.24 21.96
C ASP A 752 27.18 -17.27 22.21
N SER A 753 26.39 -17.61 23.22
CA SER A 753 25.19 -16.87 23.60
C SER A 753 25.47 -15.48 24.20
N ALA A 754 26.66 -15.23 24.74
CA ALA A 754 27.02 -13.95 25.35
C ALA A 754 27.34 -12.91 24.27
N ALA A 755 28.13 -13.27 23.25
CA ALA A 755 28.40 -12.40 22.11
C ALA A 755 27.13 -12.06 21.31
N MET A 756 26.19 -13.02 21.21
CA MET A 756 24.87 -12.76 20.65
C MET A 756 24.06 -11.79 21.52
N ALA A 757 24.02 -12.01 22.83
CA ALA A 757 23.30 -11.13 23.76
C ALA A 757 23.86 -9.70 23.77
N GLU A 758 25.17 -9.53 23.63
CA GLU A 758 25.84 -8.23 23.50
C GLU A 758 25.40 -7.49 22.22
N LEU A 759 25.41 -8.15 21.06
CA LEU A 759 24.91 -7.59 19.80
C LEU A 759 23.43 -7.21 19.87
N LEU A 760 22.59 -8.08 20.44
CA LEU A 760 21.16 -7.81 20.62
C LEU A 760 20.90 -6.66 21.60
N LYS A 761 21.70 -6.57 22.67
CA LYS A 761 21.63 -5.45 23.62
C LYS A 761 22.04 -4.14 22.97
N LEU A 762 23.14 -4.11 22.21
CA LEU A 762 23.60 -2.93 21.47
C LEU A 762 22.52 -2.42 20.49
N LEU A 763 21.80 -3.32 19.84
CA LEU A 763 20.64 -2.97 18.99
C LEU A 763 19.44 -2.46 19.81
N SER A 764 19.16 -3.07 20.96
CA SER A 764 18.07 -2.66 21.86
C SER A 764 18.32 -1.30 22.51
N ASP A 765 19.52 -1.06 23.03
CA ASP A 765 19.93 0.20 23.68
C ASP A 765 19.93 1.36 22.66
N GLY A 766 20.21 1.05 21.39
CA GLY A 766 20.07 1.98 20.27
C GLY A 766 18.64 2.13 19.71
N GLY A 767 17.64 1.41 20.24
CA GLY A 767 16.25 1.50 19.79
C GLY A 767 15.99 0.95 18.37
N TYR A 768 16.75 -0.04 17.93
CA TYR A 768 16.58 -0.69 16.61
C TYR A 768 15.70 -1.94 16.71
N ASN A 769 14.66 -2.02 15.87
CA ASN A 769 13.79 -3.20 15.82
C ASN A 769 14.36 -4.24 14.85
N ILE A 770 14.63 -5.46 15.32
CA ILE A 770 15.11 -6.55 14.46
C ILE A 770 13.92 -7.12 13.67
N LEU A 771 14.02 -7.09 12.34
CA LEU A 771 13.01 -7.62 11.42
C LEU A 771 13.30 -9.08 11.04
N ARG A 772 14.56 -9.40 10.79
CA ARG A 772 15.05 -10.76 10.48
C ARG A 772 16.47 -10.94 10.99
N GLN A 773 16.78 -12.14 11.44
CA GLN A 773 18.12 -12.57 11.77
C GLN A 773 18.41 -13.88 11.03
N PHE A 774 19.63 -13.99 10.52
CA PHE A 774 20.21 -15.21 9.97
C PHE A 774 21.57 -15.42 10.65
N MET A 775 21.96 -16.67 10.82
CA MET A 775 23.26 -17.04 11.39
C MET A 775 23.80 -18.19 10.55
N ASP A 776 25.00 -18.02 10.00
CA ASP A 776 25.72 -19.06 9.25
C ASP A 776 26.91 -19.52 10.08
N HIS A 777 26.99 -20.83 10.29
CA HIS A 777 28.02 -21.50 11.08
C HIS A 777 29.12 -22.15 10.21
N ILE A 778 28.98 -22.11 8.89
CA ILE A 778 29.71 -23.01 7.97
C ILE A 778 30.74 -22.25 7.11
N TRP A 779 30.50 -20.97 6.81
CA TRP A 779 31.28 -20.19 5.84
C TRP A 779 31.89 -18.90 6.40
N VAL A 780 32.61 -19.00 7.52
CA VAL A 780 33.55 -17.95 7.96
C VAL A 780 34.95 -18.36 7.52
N GLU A 781 35.52 -17.64 6.55
CA GLU A 781 36.72 -18.11 5.81
C GLU A 781 38.02 -18.17 6.64
N GLU A 782 38.05 -17.61 7.86
CA GLU A 782 39.31 -17.44 8.62
C GLU A 782 39.32 -17.92 10.09
N GLU A 783 38.20 -18.04 10.82
CA GLU A 783 38.22 -18.44 12.25
C GLU A 783 37.07 -19.39 12.68
N ILE A 784 37.41 -20.61 13.13
CA ILE A 784 36.49 -21.69 13.56
C ILE A 784 35.57 -21.30 14.73
N HIS A 785 35.96 -20.30 15.53
CA HIS A 785 35.22 -19.87 16.71
C HIS A 785 34.26 -18.69 16.46
N TYR A 786 34.12 -18.25 15.21
CA TYR A 786 33.22 -17.17 14.82
C TYR A 786 32.10 -17.66 13.91
N VAL A 787 30.97 -16.96 13.97
CA VAL A 787 29.78 -17.19 13.14
C VAL A 787 29.40 -15.87 12.48
N GLU A 788 29.02 -15.92 11.21
CA GLU A 788 28.49 -14.74 10.55
C GLU A 788 27.00 -14.62 10.91
N THR A 789 26.62 -13.55 11.60
CA THR A 789 25.20 -13.20 11.74
C THR A 789 24.84 -12.04 10.83
N LYS A 790 23.79 -12.25 10.03
CA LYS A 790 23.20 -11.27 9.12
C LYS A 790 21.90 -10.77 9.72
N ILE A 791 21.85 -9.47 10.00
CA ILE A 791 20.71 -8.82 10.64
C ILE A 791 20.05 -7.89 9.64
N VAL A 792 18.71 -7.97 9.57
CA VAL A 792 17.86 -6.97 8.96
C VAL A 792 17.12 -6.26 10.09
N CYS A 793 17.33 -4.96 10.26
CA CYS A 793 16.71 -4.16 11.30
C CYS A 793 16.06 -2.89 10.74
N GLN A 794 15.21 -2.27 11.56
CA GLN A 794 14.51 -1.04 11.25
C GLN A 794 15.08 0.11 12.07
N SER A 795 15.24 1.27 11.43
CA SER A 795 15.64 2.53 12.05
C SER A 795 14.53 3.59 11.88
N ARG A 796 14.67 4.73 12.57
CA ARG A 796 13.75 5.86 12.45
C ARG A 796 13.90 6.58 11.09
N ASP A 797 15.14 6.91 10.76
CA ASP A 797 15.54 7.72 9.62
C ASP A 797 16.99 7.39 9.18
N LEU A 798 17.52 8.17 8.24
CA LEU A 798 18.90 8.03 7.76
C LEU A 798 19.95 8.40 8.83
N GLN A 799 19.71 9.37 9.72
CA GLN A 799 20.69 9.70 10.77
C GLN A 799 20.83 8.57 11.79
N HIS A 800 19.70 7.97 12.19
CA HIS A 800 19.70 6.76 13.02
C HIS A 800 20.41 5.60 12.31
N ALA A 801 20.27 5.48 10.99
CA ALA A 801 20.97 4.47 10.21
C ALA A 801 22.50 4.67 10.20
N ILE A 802 22.97 5.92 10.08
CA ILE A 802 24.39 6.27 10.15
C ILE A 802 24.93 6.05 11.57
N GLN A 803 24.14 6.34 12.60
CA GLN A 803 24.49 6.03 13.99
C GLN A 803 24.68 4.52 14.19
N LEU A 804 23.77 3.68 13.69
CA LEU A 804 23.93 2.23 13.73
C LEU A 804 25.23 1.79 13.05
N LYS A 805 25.52 2.33 11.86
CA LYS A 805 26.74 2.01 11.13
C LYS A 805 27.98 2.25 11.97
N ARG A 806 28.12 3.45 12.57
CA ARG A 806 29.24 3.79 13.45
C ARG A 806 29.36 2.84 14.64
N ILE A 807 28.27 2.60 15.38
CA ILE A 807 28.30 1.74 16.57
C ILE A 807 28.70 0.30 16.21
N ILE A 808 28.20 -0.23 15.09
CA ILE A 808 28.53 -1.59 14.62
C ILE A 808 29.96 -1.69 14.07
N GLU A 809 30.47 -0.66 13.39
CA GLU A 809 31.86 -0.61 12.92
C GLU A 809 32.85 -0.40 14.06
N GLU A 810 32.49 0.36 15.10
CA GLU A 810 33.28 0.51 16.33
C GLU A 810 33.35 -0.81 17.14
N ALA A 811 32.23 -1.54 17.23
CA ALA A 811 32.16 -2.81 17.95
C ALA A 811 32.76 -4.00 17.17
N TYR A 812 32.61 -4.02 15.84
CA TYR A 812 33.01 -5.15 14.97
C TYR A 812 33.86 -4.70 13.75
N PRO A 813 34.98 -3.97 13.95
CA PRO A 813 35.70 -3.23 12.89
C PRO A 813 36.29 -4.08 11.77
N LYS A 814 36.43 -5.40 11.96
CA LYS A 814 36.97 -6.32 10.94
C LYS A 814 35.90 -7.08 10.15
N THR A 815 34.67 -7.17 10.68
CA THR A 815 33.65 -8.10 10.18
C THR A 815 32.31 -7.43 9.87
N ALA A 816 32.13 -6.16 10.25
CA ALA A 816 30.99 -5.34 9.87
C ALA A 816 30.95 -5.10 8.36
N VAL A 817 29.88 -5.53 7.69
CA VAL A 817 29.62 -5.26 6.27
C VAL A 817 28.17 -4.86 6.07
N PHE A 818 27.94 -3.63 5.58
CA PHE A 818 26.60 -3.12 5.26
C PHE A 818 26.23 -3.43 3.79
N GLU A 819 25.11 -4.12 3.59
CA GLU A 819 24.65 -4.58 2.27
C GLU A 819 23.62 -3.63 1.61
N THR A 820 23.08 -2.67 2.36
CA THR A 820 22.02 -1.75 1.91
C THR A 820 22.54 -0.34 1.63
N GLU A 821 22.24 0.19 0.44
CA GLU A 821 22.31 1.63 0.17
C GLU A 821 21.45 2.43 1.18
N PRO A 822 21.88 3.62 1.62
CA PRO A 822 23.11 4.34 1.24
C PRO A 822 24.34 3.99 2.10
N LEU A 823 24.28 2.93 2.92
CA LEU A 823 25.33 2.57 3.88
C LEU A 823 26.41 1.63 3.31
N ASN A 824 26.22 1.14 2.08
CA ASN A 824 27.14 0.22 1.40
C ASN A 824 28.30 0.98 0.73
N ASP A 825 29.52 0.84 1.26
CA ASP A 825 30.70 1.58 0.80
C ASP A 825 31.15 1.23 -0.63
N LYS A 826 30.67 0.10 -1.19
CA LYS A 826 31.03 -0.30 -2.55
C LYS A 826 30.24 0.46 -3.63
N HIS A 827 29.10 1.07 -3.31
CA HIS A 827 28.18 1.65 -4.29
C HIS A 827 27.57 3.02 -3.91
N MET A 828 28.15 3.74 -2.93
CA MET A 828 27.72 5.11 -2.59
C MET A 828 27.50 6.00 -3.83
N CYS A 829 26.25 6.42 -4.05
CA CYS A 829 25.93 7.41 -5.06
C CYS A 829 26.73 8.71 -4.81
N PRO A 830 27.36 9.32 -5.84
CA PRO A 830 28.06 10.61 -5.72
C PRO A 830 27.21 11.74 -5.11
N CYS A 831 25.88 11.58 -5.15
CA CYS A 831 24.90 12.47 -4.54
C CYS A 831 24.94 12.52 -3.00
N TYR A 832 25.50 11.51 -2.31
CA TYR A 832 25.60 11.48 -0.84
C TYR A 832 26.89 12.11 -0.29
N ILE A 833 27.90 12.38 -1.12
CA ILE A 833 29.21 12.92 -0.70
C ILE A 833 29.15 14.46 -0.46
N LYS A 834 27.99 15.09 -0.59
CA LYS A 834 27.80 16.54 -0.34
C LYS A 834 26.71 16.84 0.70
N LYS A 835 27.09 16.72 1.97
CA LYS A 835 26.67 17.62 3.05
C LYS A 835 27.84 17.86 3.98
#